data_AF-A0A6A5K8N1-F1
#
_entry.id   AF-A0A6A5K8N1-F1
#
_cell.length_a   1.000
_cell.length_b   1.000
_cell.length_c   1.000
_cell.angle_alpha   90.00
_cell.angle_beta   90.00
_cell.angle_gamma   90.00
#
_symmetry.space_group_name_H-M   'P 1'
#
loop_
_entity.id
_entity.type
_entity.pdbx_description
1 polymer ?
#
loop_
_entity_poly.entity_id
_entity_poly.type
_entity_poly.pdbx_seq_one_letter_code
_entity_poly.pdbx_strand_id
1 'polypeptide(L)'
;MEEGPPPPEDLVAPHTGGPHKRLRSDSGSSISGESSRSFRTLTSDDLEYVHENGRTYGNDTYYLPCVYKPNKDYVEQDRLFLLHQICVHALQGRLTTTRLLPSTRRILDLGTGPGYWAAAMARQYPHAEVVGIDMTEWDIDSDARVTWELDDLDVWGREIDGDDLIARLAHLDLTTFPNYRKPIESPKKTKAPAEPAQSSGQAQASDDSLSIDLSTLMPQPEPGWHFSDSFELIHMRNMTGAFTHWEEVYAEIYKNLSPGGWIEVADWDLGNLQDIVGRSGEGGILDGDSVKLPMPTLSKLYAGIMEASFKSGRPLGRYYMNPSYLEEAGFKDIQTTNVNVPVGQWVEDEAQRPIGKMMYVLGMELLEPLCLRLLTQWGSKDRVWTAEEVRADCETARKEIADWLKRSERGEVEGWCASFKWIIGQKSWHAEKVLAACVVVTCPPLPIPSRAQIQFLAEPFHRMFFLDNLSIGYPHAQVERVPVPWLFVYAGAVPLAMLVTWALLVRPGSHKAHVTILGWFISMLLTMFITDVIKNAVGRPRPDLVARCKPAPGTPAHQLVTYEVCTETDHHILHDGWRSFPSGHSSFSFSGLGYLALFIAGQCHVYRPRAGLARVLLALAPLLGAALIAISRCEDYRHDVYDVSVGSVLGMAVAHYTYRRYYPPLRNRQCATPYPSPADEKGWAKVKGDEEALRGVADFELDEFSEDEERESRPLNGRR
;
A
#
# COMPACT_ATOMS: atom_id res chain seq x y z
N MET A 1 14.06 45.95 -43.49
CA MET A 1 13.26 46.39 -42.35
C MET A 1 13.93 45.78 -41.14
N GLU A 2 14.57 46.63 -40.34
CA GLU A 2 15.21 46.26 -39.06
C GLU A 2 14.11 45.81 -38.09
N GLU A 3 14.26 44.63 -37.50
CA GLU A 3 13.55 44.26 -36.28
C GLU A 3 14.44 44.64 -35.09
N GLY A 4 13.90 45.51 -34.23
CA GLY A 4 14.61 46.11 -33.11
C GLY A 4 14.87 45.14 -31.95
N PRO A 5 15.71 45.55 -30.98
CA PRO A 5 16.11 44.72 -29.86
C PRO A 5 14.96 44.48 -28.86
N PRO A 6 14.98 43.35 -28.11
CA PRO A 6 13.97 43.05 -27.10
C PRO A 6 14.00 44.05 -25.93
N PRO A 7 12.88 44.25 -25.22
CA PRO A 7 12.76 45.26 -24.18
C PRO A 7 13.55 44.92 -22.90
N PRO A 8 13.87 45.91 -22.05
CA PRO A 8 14.76 45.75 -20.91
C PRO A 8 14.10 45.00 -19.73
N GLU A 9 14.94 44.36 -18.94
CA GLU A 9 14.63 43.77 -17.63
C GLU A 9 13.95 44.79 -16.71
N ASP A 10 12.66 44.60 -16.43
CA ASP A 10 11.97 45.34 -15.37
C ASP A 10 12.09 44.60 -14.04
N LEU A 11 12.92 45.21 -13.20
CA LEU A 11 13.04 45.19 -11.74
C LEU A 11 11.95 44.43 -10.96
N VAL A 12 12.47 43.48 -10.16
CA VAL A 12 11.87 42.77 -9.03
C VAL A 12 10.90 43.64 -8.22
N ALA A 13 9.61 43.26 -8.22
CA ALA A 13 8.70 43.62 -7.14
C ALA A 13 8.82 42.57 -6.02
N PRO A 14 8.98 42.96 -4.75
CA PRO A 14 8.98 42.00 -3.65
C PRO A 14 7.57 41.42 -3.51
N HIS A 15 7.41 40.13 -3.78
CA HIS A 15 6.14 39.45 -3.56
C HIS A 15 5.92 39.24 -2.06
N THR A 16 5.18 40.18 -1.49
CA THR A 16 4.44 40.01 -0.24
C THR A 16 3.52 38.78 -0.35
N GLY A 17 3.67 37.83 0.57
CA GLY A 17 2.72 36.75 0.92
C GLY A 17 1.91 36.16 -0.23
N GLY A 18 2.35 35.02 -0.76
CA GLY A 18 1.57 34.25 -1.73
C GLY A 18 0.15 33.94 -1.23
N PRO A 19 -0.88 34.00 -2.09
CA PRO A 19 -2.25 33.75 -1.69
C PRO A 19 -2.44 32.27 -1.29
N HIS A 20 -3.34 32.04 -0.34
CA HIS A 20 -3.74 30.72 0.14
C HIS A 20 -4.02 29.74 -1.00
N LYS A 21 -3.50 28.52 -0.83
CA LYS A 21 -3.82 27.30 -1.59
C LYS A 21 -5.27 27.32 -2.10
N ARG A 22 -5.49 27.39 -3.42
CA ARG A 22 -6.85 27.30 -3.96
C ARG A 22 -7.45 25.95 -3.57
N LEU A 23 -8.61 25.98 -2.92
CA LEU A 23 -9.40 24.78 -2.66
C LEU A 23 -9.82 24.17 -4.02
N ARG A 24 -9.69 22.85 -4.16
CA ARG A 24 -10.08 22.07 -5.34
C ARG A 24 -11.45 22.52 -5.87
N SER A 25 -11.54 22.80 -7.16
CA SER A 25 -12.79 23.17 -7.83
C SER A 25 -13.63 21.92 -8.15
N ASP A 26 -14.94 22.02 -7.91
CA ASP A 26 -15.92 21.02 -8.30
C ASP A 26 -16.27 21.17 -9.79
N SER A 27 -16.01 20.15 -10.58
CA SER A 27 -16.50 20.08 -11.96
C SER A 27 -17.84 19.37 -11.99
N GLY A 28 -18.92 20.16 -11.93
CA GLY A 28 -20.26 19.72 -12.26
C GLY A 28 -20.45 19.49 -13.76
N SER A 29 -21.23 18.45 -14.08
CA SER A 29 -21.94 18.18 -15.34
C SER A 29 -21.12 17.82 -16.58
N SER A 30 -21.12 16.53 -16.94
CA SER A 30 -22.01 15.97 -17.96
C SER A 30 -21.64 14.51 -18.26
N ILE A 31 -22.64 13.63 -18.14
CA ILE A 31 -22.51 12.21 -18.43
C ILE A 31 -22.69 12.04 -19.95
N SER A 32 -21.65 11.53 -20.61
CA SER A 32 -21.79 10.71 -21.82
C SER A 32 -21.02 9.40 -21.60
N GLY A 33 -21.69 8.28 -21.82
CA GLY A 33 -21.17 6.95 -21.52
C GLY A 33 -20.00 6.55 -22.41
N GLU A 34 -18.79 6.80 -21.93
CA GLU A 34 -17.53 6.09 -22.23
C GLU A 34 -16.38 6.80 -21.46
N SER A 35 -16.33 6.65 -20.13
CA SER A 35 -15.12 6.85 -19.32
C SER A 35 -15.43 6.46 -17.87
N SER A 36 -14.82 5.37 -17.39
CA SER A 36 -14.78 5.02 -15.96
C SER A 36 -13.34 4.72 -15.58
N ARG A 37 -12.44 5.65 -15.93
CA ARG A 37 -11.04 5.69 -15.50
C ARG A 37 -10.83 6.98 -14.70
N SER A 38 -10.20 6.87 -13.52
CA SER A 38 -9.64 7.94 -12.68
C SER A 38 -10.38 9.30 -12.73
N PHE A 39 -11.14 9.65 -11.69
CA PHE A 39 -11.95 10.89 -11.66
C PHE A 39 -11.14 12.21 -11.60
N ARG A 40 -9.80 12.22 -11.66
CA ARG A 40 -8.99 13.43 -11.39
C ARG A 40 -7.63 13.44 -12.10
N THR A 41 -7.60 13.67 -13.41
CA THR A 41 -6.35 14.01 -14.11
C THR A 41 -6.27 15.54 -14.26
N LEU A 42 -5.16 16.15 -13.84
CA LEU A 42 -4.84 17.55 -14.16
C LEU A 42 -4.74 17.70 -15.68
N THR A 43 -5.20 18.83 -16.22
CA THR A 43 -4.90 19.17 -17.62
C THR A 43 -3.61 19.98 -17.69
N SER A 44 -2.92 19.98 -18.84
CA SER A 44 -1.67 20.75 -19.02
C SER A 44 -1.88 22.24 -18.70
N ASP A 45 -3.07 22.77 -18.99
CA ASP A 45 -3.45 24.16 -18.70
C ASP A 45 -3.61 24.47 -17.19
N ASP A 46 -3.74 23.45 -16.34
CA ASP A 46 -3.85 23.59 -14.88
C ASP A 46 -2.48 23.64 -14.18
N LEU A 47 -1.38 23.39 -14.89
CA LEU A 47 -0.04 23.32 -14.30
C LEU A 47 0.59 24.71 -14.15
N GLU A 48 0.92 25.08 -12.91
CA GLU A 48 1.65 26.31 -12.60
C GLU A 48 3.14 26.02 -12.37
N TYR A 49 3.98 26.39 -13.35
CA TYR A 49 5.42 26.20 -13.28
C TYR A 49 6.15 27.41 -12.67
N VAL A 50 7.13 27.14 -11.81
CA VAL A 50 8.00 28.16 -11.22
C VAL A 50 9.29 28.28 -12.02
N HIS A 51 9.69 29.50 -12.38
CA HIS A 51 10.88 29.79 -13.16
C HIS A 51 11.86 30.61 -12.32
N GLU A 52 12.98 30.01 -11.91
CA GLU A 52 13.96 30.63 -11.02
C GLU A 52 15.38 30.27 -11.46
N ASN A 53 16.31 31.23 -11.39
CA ASN A 53 17.73 31.03 -11.66
C ASN A 53 18.03 30.35 -13.03
N GLY A 54 17.17 30.54 -14.02
CA GLY A 54 17.30 29.95 -15.36
C GLY A 54 16.82 28.50 -15.48
N ARG A 55 16.04 28.00 -14.50
CA ARG A 55 15.46 26.65 -14.51
C ARG A 55 13.96 26.69 -14.22
N THR A 56 13.26 25.65 -14.67
CA THR A 56 11.83 25.47 -14.42
C THR A 56 11.58 24.35 -13.42
N TYR A 57 10.59 24.55 -12.55
CA TYR A 57 10.17 23.64 -11.50
C TYR A 57 8.66 23.43 -11.54
N GLY A 58 8.20 22.24 -11.14
CA GLY A 58 6.79 21.86 -11.22
C GLY A 58 5.86 22.60 -10.25
N ASN A 59 6.38 23.16 -9.15
CA ASN A 59 5.64 24.01 -8.21
C ASN A 59 6.61 24.81 -7.32
N ASP A 60 6.07 25.49 -6.30
CA ASP A 60 6.78 26.30 -5.31
C ASP A 60 7.51 25.49 -4.22
N THR A 61 7.13 24.22 -4.01
CA THR A 61 7.69 23.36 -2.96
C THR A 61 8.80 22.44 -3.44
N TYR A 62 8.82 22.05 -4.72
CA TYR A 62 9.73 21.05 -5.25
C TYR A 62 11.00 21.69 -5.81
N TYR A 63 12.17 21.15 -5.47
CA TYR A 63 13.45 21.78 -5.78
C TYR A 63 14.24 21.12 -6.91
N LEU A 64 13.77 19.99 -7.44
CA LEU A 64 14.36 19.39 -8.64
C LEU A 64 13.70 19.98 -9.88
N PRO A 65 14.48 20.42 -10.88
CA PRO A 65 13.94 21.00 -12.09
C PRO A 65 13.21 19.96 -12.95
N CYS A 66 12.30 20.44 -13.78
CA CYS A 66 11.51 19.65 -14.73
C CYS A 66 11.63 20.22 -16.15
N VAL A 67 11.07 19.52 -17.13
CA VAL A 67 10.96 20.01 -18.51
C VAL A 67 9.82 21.02 -18.61
N TYR A 68 10.07 22.12 -19.33
CA TYR A 68 9.03 23.05 -19.76
C TYR A 68 8.86 22.96 -21.28
N LYS A 69 7.87 22.19 -21.72
CA LYS A 69 7.67 21.84 -23.14
C LYS A 69 7.68 23.03 -24.10
N PRO A 70 7.09 24.21 -23.80
CA PRO A 70 7.12 25.34 -24.73
C PRO A 70 8.53 25.78 -25.13
N ASN A 71 9.52 25.61 -24.24
CA ASN A 71 10.91 25.98 -24.50
C ASN A 71 11.72 24.86 -25.16
N LYS A 72 11.18 23.63 -25.23
CA LYS A 72 11.86 22.43 -25.77
C LYS A 72 13.24 22.16 -25.14
N ASP A 73 13.38 22.51 -23.86
CA ASP A 73 14.59 22.19 -23.09
C ASP A 73 14.44 20.81 -22.45
N TYR A 74 15.10 19.82 -23.06
CA TYR A 74 15.02 18.41 -22.67
C TYR A 74 16.22 17.94 -21.85
N VAL A 75 17.07 18.86 -21.36
CA VAL A 75 18.27 18.51 -20.58
C VAL A 75 17.92 17.65 -19.36
N GLU A 76 16.81 17.96 -18.69
CA GLU A 76 16.33 17.19 -17.55
C GLU A 76 15.85 15.79 -17.94
N GLN A 77 15.21 15.66 -19.11
CA GLN A 77 14.76 14.38 -19.66
C GLN A 77 15.94 13.49 -20.08
N ASP A 78 16.96 14.03 -20.72
CA ASP A 78 18.19 13.31 -21.09
C ASP A 78 18.92 12.80 -19.84
N ARG A 79 18.94 13.57 -18.75
CA ARG A 79 19.52 13.13 -17.48
C ARG A 79 18.76 11.95 -16.89
N LEU A 80 17.42 11.99 -16.90
CA LEU A 80 16.58 10.90 -16.42
C LEU A 80 16.66 9.66 -17.33
N PHE A 81 16.90 9.83 -18.62
CA PHE A 81 17.23 8.73 -19.53
C PHE A 81 18.53 8.03 -19.12
N LEU A 82 19.58 8.80 -18.83
CA LEU A 82 20.86 8.26 -18.37
C LEU A 82 20.72 7.49 -17.06
N LEU A 83 19.98 8.04 -16.09
CA LEU A 83 19.66 7.35 -14.84
C LEU A 83 18.87 6.05 -15.09
N HIS A 84 17.91 6.06 -16.03
CA HIS A 84 17.20 4.84 -16.42
C HIS A 84 18.16 3.76 -16.93
N GLN A 85 19.08 4.11 -17.83
CA GLN A 85 20.09 3.16 -18.33
C GLN A 85 20.97 2.62 -17.19
N ILE A 86 21.44 3.47 -16.28
CA ILE A 86 22.25 3.03 -15.13
C ILE A 86 21.48 2.01 -14.28
N CYS A 87 20.20 2.24 -13.97
CA CYS A 87 19.39 1.29 -13.21
C CYS A 87 19.22 -0.05 -13.95
N VAL A 88 18.97 -0.04 -15.25
CA VAL A 88 18.84 -1.26 -16.06
C VAL A 88 20.15 -2.03 -16.10
N HIS A 89 21.28 -1.34 -16.31
CA HIS A 89 22.61 -1.96 -16.27
C HIS A 89 22.95 -2.52 -14.89
N ALA A 90 22.63 -1.81 -13.80
CA ALA A 90 22.83 -2.27 -12.43
C ALA A 90 22.03 -3.55 -12.12
N LEU A 91 20.87 -3.73 -12.75
CA LEU A 91 20.05 -4.94 -12.66
C LEU A 91 20.34 -5.98 -13.76
N GLN A 92 21.42 -5.80 -14.53
CA GLN A 92 21.86 -6.70 -15.60
C GLN A 92 20.78 -6.88 -16.68
N GLY A 93 20.18 -5.78 -17.12
CA GLY A 93 19.16 -5.75 -18.17
C GLY A 93 17.73 -5.96 -17.70
N ARG A 94 17.50 -6.19 -16.40
CA ARG A 94 16.15 -6.32 -15.82
C ARG A 94 15.56 -4.95 -15.46
N LEU A 95 14.25 -4.80 -15.63
CA LEU A 95 13.51 -3.59 -15.25
C LEU A 95 13.10 -3.58 -13.77
N THR A 96 12.95 -4.74 -13.15
CA THR A 96 12.48 -4.90 -11.77
C THR A 96 13.23 -6.03 -11.07
N THR A 97 13.39 -5.92 -9.75
CA THR A 97 13.92 -6.99 -8.89
C THR A 97 12.82 -7.99 -8.48
N THR A 98 11.57 -7.57 -8.61
CA THR A 98 10.39 -8.32 -8.22
C THR A 98 10.05 -9.43 -9.23
N ARG A 99 9.65 -10.59 -8.73
CA ARG A 99 9.17 -11.71 -9.57
C ARG A 99 7.69 -11.55 -9.88
N LEU A 100 7.37 -10.89 -10.99
CA LEU A 100 6.00 -10.78 -11.47
C LEU A 100 5.53 -12.05 -12.19
N LEU A 101 4.25 -12.36 -12.05
CA LEU A 101 3.62 -13.46 -12.78
C LEU A 101 3.38 -13.06 -14.24
N PRO A 102 3.47 -13.99 -15.21
CA PRO A 102 3.10 -13.70 -16.60
C PRO A 102 1.64 -13.23 -16.76
N SER A 103 0.78 -13.57 -15.81
CA SER A 103 -0.62 -13.17 -15.76
C SER A 103 -0.86 -11.80 -15.11
N THR A 104 0.20 -11.02 -14.84
CA THR A 104 0.09 -9.69 -14.23
C THR A 104 -0.79 -8.80 -15.10
N ARG A 105 -1.79 -8.16 -14.50
CA ARG A 105 -2.84 -7.38 -15.18
C ARG A 105 -2.69 -5.89 -15.04
N ARG A 106 -2.12 -5.40 -13.95
CA ARG A 106 -2.12 -3.95 -13.67
C ARG A 106 -0.89 -3.50 -12.89
N ILE A 107 -0.16 -2.53 -13.44
CA ILE A 107 1.11 -2.01 -12.93
C ILE A 107 1.00 -0.49 -12.84
N LEU A 108 1.46 0.09 -11.73
CA LEU A 108 1.54 1.54 -11.52
C LEU A 108 3.00 1.98 -11.40
N ASP A 109 3.36 3.06 -12.09
CA ASP A 109 4.63 3.77 -11.95
C ASP A 109 4.35 5.17 -11.38
N LEU A 110 4.74 5.40 -10.12
CA LEU A 110 4.56 6.67 -9.40
C LEU A 110 5.80 7.56 -9.58
N GLY A 111 5.60 8.80 -10.00
CA GLY A 111 6.70 9.69 -10.40
C GLY A 111 7.37 9.15 -11.66
N THR A 112 6.57 8.84 -12.69
CA THR A 112 7.05 8.14 -13.90
C THR A 112 8.07 8.95 -14.70
N GLY A 113 8.11 10.28 -14.51
CA GLY A 113 8.98 11.18 -15.24
C GLY A 113 8.72 11.07 -16.76
N PRO A 114 9.78 11.00 -17.59
CA PRO A 114 9.65 10.74 -19.03
C PRO A 114 9.05 9.37 -19.39
N GLY A 115 8.79 8.50 -18.42
CA GLY A 115 8.05 7.26 -18.66
C GLY A 115 8.86 6.10 -19.23
N TYR A 116 10.20 6.18 -19.28
CA TYR A 116 11.06 5.13 -19.85
C TYR A 116 10.85 3.76 -19.20
N TRP A 117 10.67 3.72 -17.87
CA TRP A 117 10.43 2.47 -17.14
C TRP A 117 9.04 1.90 -17.45
N ALA A 118 7.99 2.73 -17.34
CA ALA A 118 6.61 2.34 -17.65
C ALA A 118 6.46 1.83 -19.09
N ALA A 119 7.05 2.53 -20.07
CA ALA A 119 7.03 2.11 -21.47
C ALA A 119 7.73 0.76 -21.68
N ALA A 120 8.89 0.55 -21.03
CA ALA A 120 9.60 -0.72 -21.11
C ALA A 120 8.81 -1.87 -20.46
N MET A 121 8.14 -1.62 -19.32
CA MET A 121 7.27 -2.60 -18.66
C MET A 121 6.04 -2.95 -19.51
N ALA A 122 5.42 -1.97 -20.19
CA ALA A 122 4.30 -2.21 -21.09
C ALA A 122 4.70 -3.07 -22.30
N ARG A 123 5.94 -2.94 -22.79
CA ARG A 123 6.49 -3.81 -23.84
C ARG A 123 6.77 -5.22 -23.32
N GLN A 124 7.27 -5.36 -22.08
CA GLN A 124 7.56 -6.66 -21.47
C GLN A 124 6.28 -7.41 -21.06
N TYR A 125 5.24 -6.71 -20.63
CA TYR A 125 3.95 -7.24 -20.19
C TYR A 125 2.81 -6.66 -21.05
N PRO A 126 2.67 -7.06 -22.33
CA PRO A 126 1.72 -6.46 -23.27
C PRO A 126 0.24 -6.68 -22.91
N HIS A 127 -0.04 -7.57 -21.96
CA HIS A 127 -1.39 -7.85 -21.44
C HIS A 127 -1.71 -7.07 -20.17
N ALA A 128 -0.71 -6.45 -19.53
CA ALA A 128 -0.92 -5.63 -18.35
C ALA A 128 -1.31 -4.21 -18.76
N GLU A 129 -2.26 -3.62 -18.05
CA GLU A 129 -2.48 -2.18 -18.06
C GLU A 129 -1.39 -1.52 -17.21
N VAL A 130 -0.54 -0.71 -17.85
CA VAL A 130 0.49 0.08 -17.18
C VAL A 130 0.00 1.52 -17.08
N VAL A 131 0.02 2.07 -15.87
CA VAL A 131 -0.36 3.46 -15.57
C VAL A 131 0.88 4.19 -15.08
N GLY A 132 1.21 5.33 -15.69
CA GLY A 132 2.29 6.21 -15.26
C GLY A 132 1.74 7.55 -14.78
N ILE A 133 2.13 7.96 -13.57
CA ILE A 133 1.65 9.21 -12.95
C ILE A 133 2.83 10.12 -12.65
N ASP A 134 2.71 11.40 -13.01
CA ASP A 134 3.69 12.44 -12.68
C ASP A 134 3.00 13.77 -12.41
N MET A 135 3.68 14.68 -11.70
CA MET A 135 3.16 16.03 -11.45
C MET A 135 3.52 17.01 -12.58
N THR A 136 4.45 16.64 -13.47
CA THR A 136 4.95 17.49 -14.55
C THR A 136 4.76 16.86 -15.92
N GLU A 137 4.66 17.69 -16.95
CA GLU A 137 4.44 17.21 -18.31
C GLU A 137 5.76 16.87 -19.02
N TRP A 138 5.93 15.62 -19.46
CA TRP A 138 7.13 15.14 -20.14
C TRP A 138 6.89 14.83 -21.62
N ASP A 139 7.95 14.82 -22.43
CA ASP A 139 7.89 14.35 -23.82
C ASP A 139 7.96 12.82 -23.85
N ILE A 140 6.78 12.20 -23.79
CA ILE A 140 6.59 10.75 -23.65
C ILE A 140 6.38 10.07 -24.99
N ASP A 141 6.79 8.80 -25.08
CA ASP A 141 6.53 7.94 -26.23
C ASP A 141 5.04 7.60 -26.33
N SER A 142 4.34 8.22 -27.28
CA SER A 142 2.91 8.00 -27.52
C SER A 142 2.57 6.60 -28.02
N ASP A 143 3.55 5.87 -28.56
CA ASP A 143 3.34 4.52 -29.09
C ASP A 143 3.35 3.45 -27.99
N ALA A 144 3.76 3.82 -26.78
CA ALA A 144 3.74 2.93 -25.62
C ALA A 144 2.29 2.68 -25.16
N ARG A 145 1.94 1.42 -24.87
CA ARG A 145 0.65 1.03 -24.29
C ARG A 145 0.57 1.38 -22.79
N VAL A 146 0.75 2.65 -22.47
CA VAL A 146 0.74 3.18 -21.11
C VAL A 146 -0.38 4.22 -21.01
N THR A 147 -1.11 4.20 -19.91
CA THR A 147 -2.05 5.27 -19.56
C THR A 147 -1.30 6.30 -18.74
N TRP A 148 -1.22 7.54 -19.23
CA TRP A 148 -0.50 8.63 -18.59
C TRP A 148 -1.49 9.53 -17.84
N GLU A 149 -1.22 9.80 -16.56
CA GLU A 149 -2.02 10.70 -15.75
C GLU A 149 -1.13 11.80 -15.15
N LEU A 150 -1.60 13.04 -15.20
CA LEU A 150 -1.01 14.16 -14.47
C LEU A 150 -1.72 14.31 -13.12
N ASP A 151 -1.00 14.16 -12.02
CA ASP A 151 -1.54 14.36 -10.67
C ASP A 151 -0.42 14.73 -9.68
N ASP A 152 -0.76 15.59 -8.72
CA ASP A 152 0.11 15.87 -7.58
C ASP A 152 -0.18 14.82 -6.49
N LEU A 153 0.75 13.88 -6.35
CA LEU A 153 0.65 12.77 -5.42
C LEU A 153 0.74 13.21 -3.93
N ASP A 154 1.06 14.48 -3.63
CA ASP A 154 1.15 15.04 -2.27
C ASP A 154 -0.23 15.50 -1.74
N VAL A 155 -1.14 14.54 -1.53
CA VAL A 155 -2.59 14.78 -1.39
C VAL A 155 -3.04 15.31 -0.02
N TRP A 156 -2.16 15.32 0.98
CA TRP A 156 -2.55 15.54 2.38
C TRP A 156 -2.55 17.01 2.80
N GLY A 157 -1.86 17.86 2.04
CA GLY A 157 -1.98 19.32 2.11
C GLY A 157 -1.86 19.96 3.48
N ARG A 158 -1.20 19.31 4.44
CA ARG A 158 -0.91 19.88 5.76
C ARG A 158 0.20 20.90 5.62
N GLU A 159 0.05 22.03 6.33
CA GLU A 159 1.15 22.95 6.54
C GLU A 159 2.27 22.21 7.28
N ILE A 160 3.51 22.41 6.83
CA ILE A 160 4.69 21.83 7.46
C ILE A 160 4.79 22.43 8.86
N ASP A 161 4.54 21.61 9.89
CA ASP A 161 4.73 22.03 11.27
C ASP A 161 6.22 22.20 11.53
N GLY A 162 6.66 23.45 11.69
CA GLY A 162 8.05 23.79 11.96
C GLY A 162 8.60 23.10 13.21
N ASP A 163 7.76 22.82 14.21
CA ASP A 163 8.16 22.12 15.43
C ASP A 163 8.37 20.62 15.19
N ASP A 164 7.54 19.97 14.36
CA ASP A 164 7.74 18.57 13.92
C ASP A 164 9.04 18.44 13.10
N LEU A 165 9.31 19.41 12.23
CA LEU A 165 10.53 19.44 11.42
C LEU A 165 11.79 19.59 12.29
N ILE A 166 11.74 20.50 13.28
CA ILE A 166 12.84 20.70 14.24
C ILE A 166 13.02 19.45 15.11
N ALA A 167 11.95 18.78 15.51
CA ALA A 167 12.03 17.51 16.25
C ALA A 167 12.65 16.38 15.42
N ARG A 168 12.29 16.27 14.13
CA ARG A 168 12.91 15.33 13.18
C ARG A 168 14.41 15.62 13.00
N LEU A 169 14.77 16.89 12.88
CA LEU A 169 16.16 17.37 12.77
C LEU A 169 16.98 17.13 14.04
N ALA A 170 16.39 17.28 15.22
CA ALA A 170 17.09 17.13 16.52
C ALA A 170 17.51 15.69 16.83
N HIS A 171 16.84 14.70 16.22
CA HIS A 171 17.14 13.27 16.38
C HIS A 171 17.94 12.68 15.21
N LEU A 172 18.24 13.50 14.21
CA LEU A 172 18.94 13.05 13.01
C LEU A 172 20.45 13.07 13.22
N ASP A 173 21.04 11.90 13.44
CA ASP A 173 22.48 11.76 13.39
C ASP A 173 22.93 11.55 11.94
N LEU A 174 23.40 12.63 11.33
CA LEU A 174 23.95 12.67 9.97
C LEU A 174 25.17 11.75 9.77
N THR A 175 25.70 11.15 10.85
CA THR A 175 26.89 10.27 10.84
C THR A 175 26.57 8.78 11.04
N THR A 176 25.34 8.41 11.42
CA THR A 176 24.92 7.02 11.63
C THR A 176 23.78 6.57 10.73
N PHE A 177 23.89 6.83 9.42
CA PHE A 177 23.06 6.17 8.41
C PHE A 177 23.65 4.80 8.10
N PRO A 178 23.17 3.71 8.76
CA PRO A 178 22.25 2.84 8.02
C PRO A 178 21.13 2.11 8.80
N ASN A 179 21.12 2.05 10.14
CA ASN A 179 20.38 0.95 10.81
C ASN A 179 19.41 1.31 11.94
N TYR A 180 19.31 2.56 12.40
CA TYR A 180 18.46 2.88 13.56
C TYR A 180 17.59 4.11 13.35
N ARG A 181 16.37 3.90 12.85
CA ARG A 181 15.24 4.78 13.16
C ARG A 181 14.74 4.36 14.54
N LYS A 182 14.70 5.27 15.52
CA LYS A 182 13.79 5.08 16.66
C LYS A 182 12.38 5.33 16.12
N PRO A 183 11.45 4.38 16.23
CA PRO A 183 10.07 4.60 15.77
C PRO A 183 9.55 5.89 16.39
N ILE A 184 9.15 6.85 15.55
CA ILE A 184 8.47 8.04 16.03
C ILE A 184 7.10 7.55 16.46
N GLU A 185 6.78 7.68 17.76
CA GLU A 185 5.41 7.46 18.22
C GLU A 185 4.50 8.32 17.35
N SER A 186 3.57 7.69 16.62
CA SER A 186 2.66 8.41 15.73
C SER A 186 2.09 9.61 16.48
N PRO A 187 2.16 10.84 15.93
CA PRO A 187 1.58 11.98 16.60
C PRO A 187 0.13 11.63 16.88
N LYS A 188 -0.23 11.57 18.18
CA LYS A 188 -1.62 11.45 18.61
C LYS A 188 -2.36 12.51 17.80
N LYS A 189 -3.40 12.11 17.05
CA LYS A 189 -4.27 13.06 16.34
C LYS A 189 -4.74 14.12 17.34
N THR A 190 -4.01 15.22 17.45
CA THR A 190 -4.45 16.39 18.19
C THR A 190 -5.58 16.93 17.34
N LYS A 191 -6.81 16.77 17.83
CA LYS A 191 -7.93 17.52 17.29
C LYS A 191 -7.49 18.97 17.26
N ALA A 192 -7.47 19.60 16.09
CA ALA A 192 -7.31 21.03 15.98
C ALA A 192 -8.30 21.70 16.96
N PRO A 193 -7.86 22.70 17.74
CA PRO A 193 -8.78 23.49 18.55
C PRO A 193 -9.81 24.10 17.61
N ALA A 194 -11.09 23.88 17.88
CA ALA A 194 -12.15 24.58 17.19
C ALA A 194 -11.90 26.08 17.31
N GLU A 195 -11.76 26.79 16.19
CA GLU A 195 -11.72 28.25 16.19
C GLU A 195 -12.97 28.79 16.91
N PRO A 196 -12.82 29.81 17.76
CA PRO A 196 -13.96 30.42 18.41
C PRO A 196 -14.83 31.09 17.35
N ALA A 197 -16.09 30.63 17.26
CA ALA A 197 -17.11 31.22 16.41
C ALA A 197 -17.13 32.74 16.57
N GLN A 198 -16.72 33.45 15.53
CA GLN A 198 -16.97 34.88 15.42
C GLN A 198 -18.48 35.09 15.37
N SER A 199 -18.95 35.93 16.27
CA SER A 199 -20.34 36.38 16.37
C SER A 199 -20.77 37.06 15.08
N SER A 200 -21.54 36.37 14.24
CA SER A 200 -22.35 37.00 13.19
C SER A 200 -23.80 37.09 13.67
N GLY A 201 -24.38 38.27 13.43
CA GLY A 201 -25.58 38.77 14.07
C GLY A 201 -26.86 38.01 13.75
N GLN A 202 -27.86 38.33 14.57
CA GLN A 202 -29.26 37.96 14.43
C GLN A 202 -29.75 38.05 12.98
N ALA A 203 -30.22 36.93 12.44
CA ALA A 203 -31.12 36.92 11.30
C ALA A 203 -32.41 36.20 11.71
N GLN A 204 -33.52 36.92 11.57
CA GLN A 204 -34.87 36.49 11.88
C GLN A 204 -35.28 35.28 11.04
N ALA A 205 -36.02 34.38 11.68
CA ALA A 205 -36.71 33.29 11.00
C ALA A 205 -37.80 33.84 10.08
N SER A 206 -37.71 33.53 8.79
CA SER A 206 -38.85 33.54 7.87
C SER A 206 -38.94 32.19 7.19
N ASP A 207 -40.12 31.62 7.30
CA ASP A 207 -40.61 30.38 6.73
C ASP A 207 -40.64 30.49 5.19
N ASP A 208 -39.79 29.74 4.47
CA ASP A 208 -40.06 29.39 3.07
C ASP A 208 -39.13 28.28 2.54
N SER A 209 -39.76 27.22 2.02
CA SER A 209 -39.23 26.14 1.17
C SER A 209 -38.18 25.16 1.76
N LEU A 210 -38.61 23.90 1.92
CA LEU A 210 -37.75 22.72 2.03
C LEU A 210 -36.99 22.48 0.71
N SER A 211 -35.92 23.24 0.47
CA SER A 211 -34.84 22.78 -0.41
C SER A 211 -33.79 22.11 0.49
N ILE A 212 -33.84 20.79 0.59
CA ILE A 212 -32.69 20.03 1.10
C ILE A 212 -31.55 20.31 0.11
N ASP A 213 -30.53 21.03 0.55
CA ASP A 213 -29.31 21.23 -0.21
C ASP A 213 -28.62 19.87 -0.37
N LEU A 214 -28.71 19.28 -1.57
CA LEU A 214 -28.11 17.98 -1.87
C LEU A 214 -26.57 18.00 -1.71
N SER A 215 -25.94 19.17 -1.66
CA SER A 215 -24.50 19.30 -1.39
C SER A 215 -24.12 18.82 0.01
N THR A 216 -25.04 18.87 0.98
CA THR A 216 -24.80 18.43 2.36
C THR A 216 -24.89 16.91 2.53
N LEU A 217 -25.41 16.21 1.51
CA LEU A 217 -25.50 14.73 1.45
C LEU A 217 -24.35 14.10 0.66
N MET A 218 -23.50 14.90 0.02
CA MET A 218 -22.29 14.40 -0.62
C MET A 218 -21.22 14.20 0.46
N PRO A 219 -20.68 12.99 0.65
CA PRO A 219 -19.54 12.80 1.54
C PRO A 219 -18.41 13.71 1.05
N GLN A 220 -17.88 14.53 1.96
CA GLN A 220 -16.71 15.36 1.67
C GLN A 220 -15.61 14.44 1.12
N PRO A 221 -14.97 14.76 -0.02
CA PRO A 221 -13.99 13.89 -0.61
C PRO A 221 -12.85 13.68 0.37
N GLU A 222 -12.65 12.43 0.81
CA GLU A 222 -11.52 12.09 1.66
C GLU A 222 -10.20 12.33 0.88
N PRO A 223 -9.18 12.96 1.49
CA PRO A 223 -7.88 13.12 0.87
C PRO A 223 -7.23 11.75 0.65
N GLY A 224 -6.55 11.55 -0.48
CA GLY A 224 -5.89 10.30 -0.85
C GLY A 224 -6.02 9.96 -2.33
N TRP A 225 -5.43 8.83 -2.73
CA TRP A 225 -5.49 8.34 -4.11
C TRP A 225 -6.76 7.51 -4.31
N HIS A 226 -7.49 7.77 -5.40
CA HIS A 226 -8.79 7.17 -5.68
C HIS A 226 -8.76 6.42 -7.02
N PHE A 227 -8.07 5.28 -7.05
CA PHE A 227 -8.05 4.40 -8.22
C PHE A 227 -9.29 3.48 -8.22
N SER A 228 -9.81 3.16 -9.42
CA SER A 228 -10.97 2.26 -9.57
C SER A 228 -10.65 0.82 -9.17
N ASP A 229 -9.43 0.38 -9.46
CA ASP A 229 -8.96 -0.98 -9.26
C ASP A 229 -7.59 -0.98 -8.56
N SER A 230 -7.25 -2.09 -7.93
CA SER A 230 -5.95 -2.29 -7.31
C SER A 230 -4.86 -2.67 -8.32
N PHE A 231 -3.60 -2.45 -7.97
CA PHE A 231 -2.43 -2.80 -8.78
C PHE A 231 -1.71 -4.04 -8.22
N GLU A 232 -1.08 -4.82 -9.09
CA GLU A 232 -0.27 -5.99 -8.67
C GLU A 232 1.21 -5.65 -8.47
N LEU A 233 1.66 -4.54 -9.08
CA LEU A 233 2.93 -3.90 -8.81
C LEU A 233 2.72 -2.38 -8.73
N ILE A 234 3.21 -1.76 -7.67
CA ILE A 234 3.42 -0.31 -7.60
C ILE A 234 4.92 -0.06 -7.51
N HIS A 235 5.45 0.60 -8.52
CA HIS A 235 6.87 0.95 -8.66
C HIS A 235 7.06 2.44 -8.47
N MET A 236 8.20 2.81 -7.90
CA MET A 236 8.67 4.19 -7.85
C MET A 236 10.20 4.23 -7.85
N ARG A 237 10.77 5.25 -8.49
CA ARG A 237 12.22 5.37 -8.64
C ARG A 237 12.66 6.82 -8.62
N ASN A 238 13.78 7.09 -7.94
CA ASN A 238 14.38 8.44 -7.84
C ASN A 238 13.39 9.45 -7.24
N MET A 239 12.84 9.07 -6.09
CA MET A 239 11.83 9.83 -5.36
C MET A 239 12.42 10.58 -4.16
N THR A 240 13.75 10.63 -4.02
CA THR A 240 14.40 11.44 -2.99
C THR A 240 13.91 12.89 -3.04
N GLY A 241 13.39 13.39 -1.93
CA GLY A 241 12.76 14.72 -1.87
C GLY A 241 11.34 14.83 -2.44
N ALA A 242 10.75 13.78 -3.01
CA ALA A 242 9.44 13.83 -3.66
C ALA A 242 8.29 14.10 -2.70
N PHE A 243 8.36 13.60 -1.46
CA PHE A 243 7.26 13.67 -0.50
C PHE A 243 7.71 14.24 0.84
N THR A 244 6.78 14.94 1.49
CA THR A 244 6.92 15.46 2.87
C THR A 244 6.62 14.37 3.92
N HIS A 245 5.63 13.52 3.64
CA HIS A 245 5.09 12.51 4.57
C HIS A 245 5.11 11.10 3.96
N TRP A 246 6.27 10.46 3.98
CA TRP A 246 6.48 9.12 3.42
C TRP A 246 5.63 8.03 4.05
N GLU A 247 5.29 8.14 5.34
CA GLU A 247 4.43 7.19 6.04
C GLU A 247 3.04 7.07 5.38
N GLU A 248 2.49 8.20 4.96
CA GLU A 248 1.16 8.27 4.35
C GLU A 248 1.18 7.79 2.91
N VAL A 249 2.28 8.08 2.19
CA VAL A 249 2.52 7.54 0.85
C VAL A 249 2.56 6.01 0.89
N TYR A 250 3.33 5.41 1.80
CA TYR A 250 3.37 3.94 1.93
C TYR A 250 2.01 3.34 2.33
N ALA A 251 1.23 4.04 3.17
CA ALA A 251 -0.12 3.62 3.52
C ALA A 251 -1.08 3.64 2.31
N GLU A 252 -1.03 4.68 1.48
CA GLU A 252 -1.83 4.76 0.25
C GLU A 252 -1.39 3.74 -0.80
N ILE A 253 -0.08 3.45 -0.92
CA ILE A 253 0.41 2.36 -1.77
C ILE A 253 -0.14 1.02 -1.27
N TYR A 254 -0.09 0.77 0.04
CA TYR A 254 -0.62 -0.46 0.62
C TYR A 254 -2.11 -0.61 0.34
N LYS A 255 -2.89 0.46 0.46
CA LYS A 255 -4.33 0.48 0.16
C LYS A 255 -4.62 0.12 -1.30
N ASN A 256 -3.84 0.65 -2.24
CA ASN A 256 -4.06 0.48 -3.68
C ASN A 256 -3.40 -0.77 -4.29
N LEU A 257 -2.64 -1.55 -3.52
CA LEU A 257 -2.11 -2.85 -3.96
C LEU A 257 -3.14 -3.99 -3.81
N SER A 258 -3.13 -4.94 -4.74
CA SER A 258 -3.91 -6.17 -4.64
C SER A 258 -3.29 -7.11 -3.59
N PRO A 259 -4.08 -8.03 -2.98
CA PRO A 259 -3.52 -9.05 -2.11
C PRO A 259 -2.49 -9.91 -2.86
N GLY A 260 -1.28 -10.01 -2.33
CA GLY A 260 -0.14 -10.67 -2.99
C GLY A 260 0.68 -9.77 -3.91
N GLY A 261 0.21 -8.54 -4.18
CA GLY A 261 0.91 -7.53 -4.97
C GLY A 261 2.16 -7.00 -4.28
N TRP A 262 3.03 -6.37 -5.07
CA TRP A 262 4.35 -5.92 -4.65
C TRP A 262 4.50 -4.40 -4.73
N ILE A 263 5.21 -3.83 -3.77
CA ILE A 263 5.83 -2.51 -3.90
C ILE A 263 7.30 -2.71 -4.25
N GLU A 264 7.82 -1.89 -5.16
CA GLU A 264 9.25 -1.77 -5.42
C GLU A 264 9.65 -0.28 -5.41
N VAL A 265 10.61 0.07 -4.55
CA VAL A 265 11.18 1.41 -4.47
C VAL A 265 12.66 1.34 -4.79
N ALA A 266 13.10 2.12 -5.76
CA ALA A 266 14.49 2.17 -6.21
C ALA A 266 15.06 3.58 -6.05
N ASP A 267 16.17 3.72 -5.33
CA ASP A 267 16.85 5.00 -5.21
C ASP A 267 18.35 4.82 -5.00
N TRP A 268 19.08 5.91 -5.10
CA TRP A 268 20.53 5.90 -5.01
C TRP A 268 21.03 7.10 -4.22
N ASP A 269 22.22 6.96 -3.66
CA ASP A 269 22.97 8.10 -3.16
C ASP A 269 24.40 8.07 -3.71
N LEU A 270 25.08 9.19 -3.52
CA LEU A 270 26.48 9.38 -3.87
C LEU A 270 27.44 8.50 -3.03
N GLY A 271 26.93 7.51 -2.28
CA GLY A 271 27.67 6.76 -1.27
C GLY A 271 27.91 7.60 -0.01
N ASN A 272 28.38 6.96 1.06
CA ASN A 272 28.86 7.69 2.23
C ASN A 272 30.13 8.45 1.82
N LEU A 273 30.00 9.74 1.45
CA LEU A 273 31.13 10.65 1.28
C LEU A 273 32.03 10.62 2.53
N GLN A 274 31.45 10.37 3.71
CA GLN A 274 32.15 10.13 4.99
C GLN A 274 32.90 8.80 5.07
N ASP A 275 32.48 7.72 4.39
CA ASP A 275 33.24 6.47 4.34
C ASP A 275 34.49 6.63 3.48
N ILE A 276 34.45 7.46 2.42
CA ILE A 276 35.66 7.84 1.66
C ILE A 276 36.62 8.64 2.54
N VAL A 277 36.08 9.47 3.45
CA VAL A 277 36.86 10.27 4.42
C VAL A 277 37.39 9.39 5.57
N GLY A 278 36.68 8.31 5.94
CA GLY A 278 36.98 7.48 7.10
C GLY A 278 37.73 6.16 6.80
N ARG A 279 37.63 5.61 5.59
CA ARG A 279 38.26 4.33 5.18
C ARG A 279 39.58 4.49 4.45
N SER A 280 39.90 5.70 3.98
CA SER A 280 41.08 5.99 3.16
C SER A 280 42.43 5.73 3.83
N GLY A 281 42.52 5.23 5.08
CA GLY A 281 43.77 4.86 5.74
C GLY A 281 44.76 6.01 6.00
N GLU A 282 44.57 7.14 5.32
CA GLU A 282 45.13 8.43 5.63
C GLU A 282 44.25 9.03 6.72
N GLY A 283 44.61 8.75 7.97
CA GLY A 283 44.24 9.65 9.05
C GLY A 283 44.51 11.07 8.57
N GLY A 284 43.48 11.92 8.60
CA GLY A 284 43.57 13.30 8.13
C GLY A 284 44.90 13.89 8.57
N ILE A 285 45.69 14.36 7.60
CA ILE A 285 46.99 14.95 7.89
C ILE A 285 46.75 16.08 8.89
N LEU A 286 47.18 15.86 10.13
CA LEU A 286 47.20 16.89 11.17
C LEU A 286 48.30 17.88 10.81
N ASP A 287 47.94 18.87 10.01
CA ASP A 287 48.71 20.10 9.85
C ASP A 287 47.80 21.25 10.31
N GLY A 288 47.98 21.68 11.56
CA GLY A 288 47.30 22.84 12.16
C GLY A 288 45.75 22.80 12.17
N ASP A 289 45.16 22.33 13.27
CA ASP A 289 43.77 22.55 13.73
C ASP A 289 42.59 22.33 12.76
N SER A 290 42.79 21.79 11.55
CA SER A 290 41.70 21.55 10.59
C SER A 290 41.86 20.21 9.86
N VAL A 291 40.81 19.38 9.91
CA VAL A 291 40.72 18.14 9.12
C VAL A 291 40.53 18.53 7.65
N LYS A 292 41.52 18.29 6.78
CA LYS A 292 41.35 18.42 5.33
C LYS A 292 40.52 17.25 4.82
N LEU A 293 39.22 17.48 4.60
CA LEU A 293 38.36 16.53 3.92
C LEU A 293 38.77 16.39 2.44
N PRO A 294 38.77 15.18 1.86
CA PRO A 294 38.82 15.00 0.41
C PRO A 294 37.67 15.76 -0.26
N MET A 295 37.99 16.50 -1.34
CA MET A 295 37.04 17.33 -2.11
C MET A 295 36.28 18.36 -1.22
N PRO A 296 36.94 19.43 -0.75
CA PRO A 296 36.38 20.35 0.23
C PRO A 296 35.16 21.13 -0.29
N THR A 297 35.15 21.51 -1.56
CA THR A 297 34.02 22.25 -2.14
C THR A 297 32.81 21.34 -2.32
N LEU A 298 33.03 20.10 -2.77
CA LEU A 298 31.97 19.10 -2.84
C LEU A 298 31.36 18.81 -1.46
N SER A 299 32.22 18.64 -0.45
CA SER A 299 31.79 18.40 0.94
C SER A 299 30.97 19.55 1.50
N LYS A 300 31.38 20.80 1.21
CA LYS A 300 30.64 22.02 1.57
C LYS A 300 29.27 22.07 0.90
N LEU A 301 29.20 21.82 -0.41
CA LEU A 301 27.94 21.81 -1.15
C LEU A 301 27.00 20.72 -0.61
N TYR A 302 27.52 19.50 -0.40
CA TYR A 302 26.74 18.38 0.13
C TYR A 302 26.14 18.69 1.50
N ALA A 303 26.92 19.23 2.44
CA ALA A 303 26.42 19.63 3.75
C ALA A 303 25.33 20.71 3.65
N GLY A 304 25.52 21.70 2.76
CA GLY A 304 24.55 22.76 2.53
C GLY A 304 23.22 22.25 1.96
N ILE A 305 23.26 21.38 0.93
CA ILE A 305 22.03 20.84 0.33
C ILE A 305 21.28 19.92 1.27
N MET A 306 21.99 19.14 2.10
CA MET A 306 21.35 18.30 3.09
C MET A 306 20.56 19.17 4.07
N GLU A 307 21.18 20.18 4.66
CA GLU A 307 20.49 21.10 5.59
C GLU A 307 19.31 21.84 4.92
N ALA A 308 19.52 22.36 3.71
CA ALA A 308 18.48 23.03 2.93
C ALA A 308 17.30 22.10 2.63
N SER A 309 17.55 20.83 2.30
CA SER A 309 16.50 19.84 2.02
C SER A 309 15.66 19.50 3.25
N PHE A 310 16.26 19.52 4.44
CA PHE A 310 15.47 19.40 5.66
C PHE A 310 14.62 20.66 5.87
N LYS A 311 15.17 21.87 5.70
CA LYS A 311 14.40 23.11 5.84
C LYS A 311 13.23 23.22 4.85
N SER A 312 13.34 22.62 3.67
CA SER A 312 12.24 22.58 2.70
C SER A 312 11.11 21.62 3.10
N GLY A 313 11.31 20.80 4.13
CA GLY A 313 10.38 19.73 4.53
C GLY A 313 10.45 18.49 3.63
N ARG A 314 11.35 18.48 2.65
CA ARG A 314 11.55 17.41 1.66
C ARG A 314 13.00 16.92 1.73
N PRO A 315 13.37 16.11 2.75
CA PRO A 315 14.76 15.77 2.96
C PRO A 315 15.32 14.86 1.87
N LEU A 316 16.57 15.13 1.48
CA LEU A 316 17.34 14.25 0.60
C LEU A 316 17.85 13.01 1.33
N GLY A 317 18.03 11.92 0.59
CA GLY A 317 18.67 10.69 1.07
C GLY A 317 17.73 9.48 1.06
N ARG A 318 18.20 8.34 1.58
CA ARG A 318 17.48 7.05 1.48
C ARG A 318 16.74 6.64 2.77
N TYR A 319 16.44 7.59 3.66
CA TYR A 319 15.85 7.29 4.97
C TYR A 319 14.44 6.70 4.87
N TYR A 320 13.64 7.12 3.88
CA TYR A 320 12.30 6.56 3.62
C TYR A 320 12.35 5.12 3.11
N MET A 321 13.49 4.68 2.58
CA MET A 321 13.71 3.30 2.15
C MET A 321 14.10 2.37 3.31
N ASN A 322 13.93 2.79 4.57
CA ASN A 322 14.17 1.92 5.71
C ASN A 322 13.05 0.86 5.79
N PRO A 323 13.38 -0.44 5.96
CA PRO A 323 12.38 -1.51 6.07
C PRO A 323 11.24 -1.23 7.05
N SER A 324 11.50 -0.50 8.14
CA SER A 324 10.49 -0.12 9.13
C SER A 324 9.29 0.64 8.55
N TYR A 325 9.48 1.50 7.53
CA TYR A 325 8.35 2.20 6.89
C TYR A 325 7.39 1.22 6.20
N LEU A 326 7.96 0.20 5.54
CA LEU A 326 7.16 -0.85 4.89
C LEU A 326 6.51 -1.77 5.93
N GLU A 327 7.20 -2.10 7.02
CA GLU A 327 6.65 -2.89 8.13
C GLU A 327 5.47 -2.18 8.81
N GLU A 328 5.63 -0.88 9.11
CA GLU A 328 4.60 -0.03 9.71
C GLU A 328 3.36 0.10 8.79
N ALA A 329 3.56 0.20 7.48
CA ALA A 329 2.48 0.18 6.49
C ALA A 329 1.83 -1.21 6.31
N GLY A 330 2.44 -2.28 6.85
CA GLY A 330 1.87 -3.63 6.88
C GLY A 330 2.37 -4.59 5.78
N PHE A 331 3.43 -4.23 5.07
CA PHE A 331 4.10 -5.11 4.09
C PHE A 331 4.84 -6.26 4.78
N LYS A 332 4.97 -7.38 4.07
CA LYS A 332 5.71 -8.57 4.49
C LYS A 332 6.78 -8.94 3.46
N ASP A 333 7.63 -9.90 3.81
CA ASP A 333 8.69 -10.42 2.93
C ASP A 333 9.58 -9.32 2.36
N ILE A 334 9.92 -8.34 3.21
CA ILE A 334 10.69 -7.17 2.82
C ILE A 334 12.12 -7.58 2.51
N GLN A 335 12.58 -7.24 1.31
CA GLN A 335 13.94 -7.53 0.85
C GLN A 335 14.59 -6.27 0.35
N THR A 336 15.86 -6.10 0.70
CA THR A 336 16.68 -4.99 0.22
C THR A 336 17.82 -5.54 -0.62
N THR A 337 17.98 -5.01 -1.82
CA THR A 337 19.11 -5.28 -2.71
C THR A 337 19.92 -4.00 -2.84
N ASN A 338 21.22 -4.07 -2.55
CA ASN A 338 22.13 -2.94 -2.76
C ASN A 338 23.10 -3.28 -3.89
N VAL A 339 23.30 -2.34 -4.82
CA VAL A 339 24.27 -2.45 -5.90
C VAL A 339 25.16 -1.22 -5.83
N ASN A 340 26.46 -1.44 -5.70
CA ASN A 340 27.43 -0.36 -5.78
C ASN A 340 27.80 -0.17 -7.24
N VAL A 341 27.55 1.02 -7.76
CA VAL A 341 27.88 1.41 -9.14
C VAL A 341 29.14 2.28 -9.07
N PRO A 342 30.22 1.91 -9.78
CA PRO A 342 31.42 2.74 -9.79
C PRO A 342 31.11 4.13 -10.37
N VAL A 343 31.83 5.15 -9.92
CA VAL A 343 31.82 6.48 -10.51
C VAL A 343 33.12 6.64 -11.27
N GLY A 344 33.07 6.81 -12.59
CA GLY A 344 34.26 6.85 -13.45
C GLY A 344 34.68 5.48 -13.97
N GLN A 345 35.91 5.37 -14.48
CA GLN A 345 36.40 4.17 -15.19
C GLN A 345 37.55 3.47 -14.45
N TRP A 346 37.69 3.71 -13.14
CA TRP A 346 38.76 3.16 -12.31
C TRP A 346 38.69 1.64 -12.10
N VAL A 347 37.57 0.99 -12.42
CA VAL A 347 37.38 -0.45 -12.23
C VAL A 347 38.13 -1.26 -13.29
N GLU A 348 38.79 -2.35 -12.86
CA GLU A 348 39.51 -3.26 -13.76
C GLU A 348 38.57 -4.03 -14.69
N ASP A 349 37.40 -4.44 -14.19
CA ASP A 349 36.36 -5.15 -14.94
C ASP A 349 35.79 -4.27 -16.08
N GLU A 350 36.09 -4.65 -17.32
CA GLU A 350 35.65 -3.93 -18.52
C GLU A 350 34.13 -3.87 -18.65
N ALA A 351 33.40 -4.85 -18.10
CA ALA A 351 31.93 -4.85 -18.13
C ALA A 351 31.33 -3.74 -17.25
N GLN A 352 32.06 -3.25 -16.25
CA GLN A 352 31.59 -2.21 -15.32
C GLN A 352 32.04 -0.79 -15.70
N ARG A 353 32.97 -0.65 -16.65
CA ARG A 353 33.43 0.68 -17.12
C ARG A 353 32.33 1.51 -17.79
N PRO A 354 31.44 0.95 -18.64
CA PRO A 354 30.37 1.72 -19.26
C PRO A 354 29.39 2.31 -18.23
N ILE A 355 28.93 1.49 -17.27
CA ILE A 355 28.01 1.96 -16.21
C ILE A 355 28.69 3.02 -15.33
N GLY A 356 30.00 2.88 -15.06
CA GLY A 356 30.73 3.87 -14.28
C GLY A 356 30.95 5.20 -15.01
N LYS A 357 31.17 5.17 -16.32
CA LYS A 357 31.21 6.38 -17.15
C LYS A 357 29.86 7.09 -17.18
N MET A 358 28.75 6.35 -17.31
CA MET A 358 27.40 6.91 -17.26
C MET A 358 27.14 7.57 -15.90
N MET A 359 27.50 6.90 -14.81
CA MET A 359 27.33 7.43 -13.45
C MET A 359 28.13 8.71 -13.22
N TYR A 360 29.36 8.79 -13.75
CA TYR A 360 30.17 10.00 -13.70
C TYR A 360 29.50 11.17 -14.44
N VAL A 361 29.06 10.96 -15.69
CA VAL A 361 28.37 11.98 -16.46
C VAL A 361 27.10 12.44 -15.74
N LEU A 362 26.30 11.51 -15.22
CA LEU A 362 25.12 11.83 -14.42
C LEU A 362 25.47 12.72 -13.21
N GLY A 363 26.49 12.34 -12.44
CA GLY A 363 26.92 13.09 -11.26
C GLY A 363 27.40 14.50 -11.58
N MET A 364 28.12 14.67 -12.69
CA MET A 364 28.51 16.00 -13.18
C MET A 364 27.27 16.83 -13.51
N GLU A 365 26.37 16.30 -14.32
CA GLU A 365 25.21 17.03 -14.80
C GLU A 365 24.13 17.27 -13.74
N LEU A 366 24.12 16.51 -12.64
CA LEU A 366 23.14 16.64 -11.55
C LEU A 366 23.54 17.69 -10.50
N LEU A 367 24.83 18.00 -10.37
CA LEU A 367 25.35 18.79 -9.24
C LEU A 367 24.70 20.19 -9.16
N GLU A 368 24.70 20.93 -10.25
CA GLU A 368 24.09 22.26 -10.29
C GLU A 368 22.56 22.23 -10.14
N PRO A 369 21.79 21.41 -10.92
CA PRO A 369 20.35 21.30 -10.75
C PRO A 369 19.92 21.01 -9.31
N LEU A 370 20.65 20.13 -8.61
CA LEU A 370 20.36 19.75 -7.24
C LEU A 370 20.69 20.88 -6.25
N CYS A 371 21.82 21.57 -6.44
CA CYS A 371 22.28 22.60 -5.50
C CYS A 371 21.52 23.92 -5.64
N LEU A 372 21.14 24.31 -6.86
CA LEU A 372 20.75 25.69 -7.18
C LEU A 372 19.59 26.17 -6.33
N ARG A 373 18.40 25.57 -6.46
CA ARG A 373 17.21 26.02 -5.72
C ARG A 373 17.33 25.79 -4.23
N LEU A 374 17.88 24.65 -3.80
CA LEU A 374 18.07 24.33 -2.38
C LEU A 374 18.91 25.40 -1.66
N LEU A 375 20.07 25.74 -2.20
CA LEU A 375 21.01 26.67 -1.55
C LEU A 375 20.59 28.15 -1.70
N THR A 376 19.87 28.51 -2.76
CA THR A 376 19.39 29.90 -2.96
C THR A 376 18.10 30.20 -2.22
N GLN A 377 17.23 29.22 -2.00
CA GLN A 377 15.93 29.44 -1.34
C GLN A 377 15.97 29.15 0.17
N TRP A 378 16.60 28.04 0.59
CA TRP A 378 16.63 27.64 2.01
C TRP A 378 18.01 27.78 2.65
N GLY A 379 19.08 27.56 1.90
CA GLY A 379 20.45 27.73 2.38
C GLY A 379 20.81 26.89 3.62
N SER A 380 21.96 27.20 4.21
CA SER A 380 22.45 26.62 5.47
C SER A 380 22.11 27.53 6.64
N LYS A 381 22.40 27.09 7.87
CA LYS A 381 22.03 27.78 9.11
C LYS A 381 22.50 29.22 9.15
N ASP A 382 23.70 29.44 8.60
CA ASP A 382 24.42 30.70 8.73
C ASP A 382 24.43 31.51 7.42
N ARG A 383 23.88 30.97 6.33
CA ARG A 383 24.00 31.58 4.99
C ARG A 383 22.99 31.07 3.97
N VAL A 384 22.54 31.98 3.10
CA VAL A 384 21.89 31.68 1.82
C VAL A 384 22.88 32.01 0.69
N TRP A 385 23.00 31.15 -0.32
CA TRP A 385 23.92 31.36 -1.45
C TRP A 385 23.24 32.18 -2.54
N THR A 386 24.05 32.92 -3.30
CA THR A 386 23.61 33.49 -4.59
C THR A 386 23.74 32.45 -5.71
N ALA A 387 22.97 32.62 -6.80
CA ALA A 387 23.02 31.68 -7.92
C ALA A 387 24.42 31.60 -8.56
N GLU A 388 25.13 32.72 -8.63
CA GLU A 388 26.50 32.81 -9.15
C GLU A 388 27.48 32.04 -8.28
N GLU A 389 27.35 32.13 -6.95
CA GLU A 389 28.18 31.40 -6.01
C GLU A 389 27.94 29.89 -6.10
N VAL A 390 26.68 29.45 -6.23
CA VAL A 390 26.38 28.02 -6.41
C VAL A 390 27.03 27.51 -7.70
N ARG A 391 26.87 28.21 -8.81
CA ARG A 391 27.49 27.80 -10.10
C ARG A 391 29.01 27.74 -10.00
N ALA A 392 29.65 28.72 -9.37
CA ALA A 392 31.11 28.74 -9.17
C ALA A 392 31.60 27.60 -8.26
N ASP A 393 30.88 27.32 -7.17
CA ASP A 393 31.17 26.19 -6.28
C ASP A 393 30.96 24.85 -7.02
N CYS A 394 29.91 24.71 -7.84
CA CYS A 394 29.67 23.53 -8.66
C CYS A 394 30.78 23.29 -9.69
N GLU A 395 31.24 24.33 -10.39
CA GLU A 395 32.36 24.27 -11.34
C GLU A 395 33.64 23.79 -10.65
N THR A 396 33.89 24.28 -9.43
CA THR A 396 35.04 23.88 -8.62
C THR A 396 34.92 22.43 -8.16
N ALA A 397 33.75 22.02 -7.68
CA ALA A 397 33.48 20.64 -7.28
C ALA A 397 33.57 19.65 -8.46
N ARG A 398 33.14 20.03 -9.68
CA ARG A 398 33.36 19.21 -10.89
C ARG A 398 34.85 18.95 -11.14
N LYS A 399 35.70 19.98 -10.95
CA LYS A 399 37.17 19.83 -11.07
C LYS A 399 37.74 18.94 -9.98
N GLU A 400 37.28 19.08 -8.73
CA GLU A 400 37.68 18.22 -7.60
C GLU A 400 37.35 16.75 -7.89
N ILE A 401 36.14 16.45 -8.37
CA ILE A 401 35.72 15.09 -8.73
C ILE A 401 36.58 14.55 -9.89
N ALA A 402 36.78 15.35 -10.93
CA ALA A 402 37.60 14.93 -12.07
C ALA A 402 39.05 14.62 -11.68
N ASP A 403 39.64 15.39 -10.76
CA ASP A 403 40.98 15.10 -10.23
C ASP A 403 40.99 13.81 -9.40
N TRP A 404 40.01 13.62 -8.52
CA TRP A 404 39.87 12.40 -7.72
C TRP A 404 39.79 11.15 -8.59
N LEU A 405 38.95 11.17 -9.63
CA LEU A 405 38.78 10.03 -10.53
C LEU A 405 40.05 9.72 -11.31
N LYS A 406 40.77 10.73 -11.79
CA LYS A 406 42.07 10.53 -12.45
C LYS A 406 43.10 9.90 -11.51
N ARG A 407 43.13 10.30 -10.24
CA ARG A 407 44.00 9.71 -9.22
C ARG A 407 43.59 8.26 -8.94
N SER A 408 42.29 7.99 -8.90
CA SER A 408 41.75 6.64 -8.68
C SER A 408 42.08 5.69 -9.83
N GLU A 409 41.98 6.15 -11.08
CA GLU A 409 42.39 5.39 -12.27
C GLU A 409 43.89 5.06 -12.29
N ARG A 410 44.73 5.88 -11.64
CA ARG A 410 46.15 5.60 -11.43
C ARG A 410 46.44 4.70 -10.22
N GLY A 411 45.41 4.33 -9.45
CA GLY A 411 45.54 3.56 -8.22
C GLY A 411 46.12 4.37 -7.04
N GLU A 412 46.13 5.70 -7.12
CA GLU A 412 46.67 6.57 -6.06
C GLU A 412 45.67 6.79 -4.91
N VAL A 413 44.37 6.67 -5.18
CA VAL A 413 43.29 6.80 -4.21
C VAL A 413 42.22 5.74 -4.46
N GLU A 414 41.43 5.42 -3.42
CA GLU A 414 40.36 4.43 -3.54
C GLU A 414 39.26 4.88 -4.52
N GLY A 415 38.70 3.90 -5.21
CA GLY A 415 37.58 4.10 -6.13
C GLY A 415 36.33 4.59 -5.45
N TRP A 416 35.60 5.48 -6.13
CA TRP A 416 34.31 5.97 -5.67
C TRP A 416 33.17 5.14 -6.26
N CYS A 417 32.24 4.68 -5.42
CA CYS A 417 30.99 4.04 -5.82
C CYS A 417 29.76 4.82 -5.32
N ALA A 418 28.77 4.98 -6.19
CA ALA A 418 27.41 5.34 -5.81
C ALA A 418 26.66 4.09 -5.30
N SER A 419 25.83 4.24 -4.26
CA SER A 419 25.09 3.12 -3.68
C SER A 419 23.63 3.15 -4.12
N PHE A 420 23.27 2.24 -5.03
CA PHE A 420 21.90 2.02 -5.43
C PHE A 420 21.23 1.02 -4.49
N LYS A 421 19.97 1.26 -4.15
CA LYS A 421 19.15 0.42 -3.28
C LYS A 421 17.81 0.16 -3.95
N TRP A 422 17.40 -1.10 -3.94
CA TRP A 422 16.04 -1.52 -4.23
C TRP A 422 15.47 -2.12 -2.95
N ILE A 423 14.30 -1.65 -2.54
CA ILE A 423 13.54 -2.28 -1.47
C ILE A 423 12.20 -2.74 -2.03
N ILE A 424 11.89 -4.00 -1.79
CA ILE A 424 10.62 -4.61 -2.16
C ILE A 424 9.86 -5.03 -0.92
N GLY A 425 8.53 -4.99 -1.00
CA GLY A 425 7.64 -5.51 0.02
C GLY A 425 6.41 -6.14 -0.61
N GLN A 426 5.90 -7.21 -0.01
CA GLN A 426 4.69 -7.87 -0.49
C GLN A 426 3.51 -7.51 0.39
N LYS A 427 2.40 -7.08 -0.21
CA LYS A 427 1.12 -7.04 0.48
C LYS A 427 0.66 -8.47 0.68
N SER A 428 0.44 -8.88 1.94
CA SER A 428 0.07 -10.27 2.22
C SER A 428 -1.17 -10.67 1.42
N TRP A 429 -1.21 -11.90 0.89
CA TRP A 429 -2.44 -12.54 0.38
C TRP A 429 -3.57 -12.54 1.41
N HIS A 430 -3.19 -12.40 2.67
CA HIS A 430 -4.08 -12.33 3.81
C HIS A 430 -4.30 -10.89 4.27
N ALA A 431 -3.83 -9.82 3.60
CA ALA A 431 -3.96 -8.43 4.04
C ALA A 431 -5.41 -7.96 4.09
N GLU A 432 -6.24 -8.30 3.09
CA GLU A 432 -7.70 -8.15 3.18
C GLU A 432 -8.31 -9.06 4.27
N LYS A 433 -7.54 -10.05 4.70
CA LYS A 433 -7.85 -10.88 5.85
C LYS A 433 -7.07 -10.48 7.11
N VAL A 434 -6.31 -9.38 7.23
CA VAL A 434 -5.59 -9.07 8.49
C VAL A 434 -6.51 -8.31 9.45
N LEU A 435 -7.54 -7.64 8.93
CA LEU A 435 -8.76 -7.39 9.72
C LEU A 435 -9.50 -8.70 10.07
N ALA A 436 -9.14 -9.84 9.48
CA ALA A 436 -9.75 -11.17 9.65
C ALA A 436 -8.90 -12.32 10.22
N ALA A 437 -7.60 -12.11 10.47
CA ALA A 437 -6.64 -13.20 10.62
C ALA A 437 -5.48 -12.87 11.57
N CYS A 438 -5.69 -11.95 12.52
CA CYS A 438 -4.88 -11.93 13.75
C CYS A 438 -5.20 -13.10 14.70
N VAL A 439 -6.02 -14.08 14.32
CA VAL A 439 -6.27 -15.30 15.12
C VAL A 439 -6.26 -16.53 14.22
N VAL A 440 -5.09 -16.99 13.76
CA VAL A 440 -4.86 -18.42 13.49
C VAL A 440 -3.38 -18.76 13.74
N VAL A 441 -3.13 -19.14 14.99
CA VAL A 441 -2.28 -20.24 15.47
C VAL A 441 -1.33 -20.90 14.44
N THR A 442 -0.03 -20.84 14.73
CA THR A 442 0.93 -21.89 14.34
C THR A 442 1.78 -22.32 15.54
N CYS A 443 1.39 -23.42 16.22
CA CYS A 443 2.31 -24.41 16.81
C CYS A 443 1.56 -25.64 17.40
N PRO A 444 2.13 -26.86 17.34
CA PRO A 444 1.53 -28.10 17.88
C PRO A 444 1.75 -28.23 19.42
N PRO A 445 1.16 -29.24 20.09
CA PRO A 445 0.44 -29.07 21.35
C PRO A 445 1.34 -29.13 22.59
N LEU A 446 1.25 -28.13 23.47
CA LEU A 446 1.72 -28.19 24.86
C LEU A 446 0.79 -27.34 25.76
N PRO A 447 0.76 -27.61 27.07
CA PRO A 447 -0.47 -27.67 27.86
C PRO A 447 -1.05 -26.30 28.18
N ILE A 448 -2.36 -26.23 28.07
CA ILE A 448 -3.24 -25.09 28.35
C ILE A 448 -2.98 -24.55 29.77
N PRO A 449 -2.67 -23.25 29.94
CA PRO A 449 -3.10 -22.49 31.09
C PRO A 449 -4.35 -21.69 30.74
N SER A 450 -5.33 -21.79 31.63
CA SER A 450 -6.60 -21.09 31.67
C SER A 450 -6.47 -19.57 31.51
N ARG A 451 -6.59 -19.05 30.28
CA ARG A 451 -6.98 -17.64 29.99
C ARG A 451 -7.25 -17.34 28.50
N ALA A 452 -7.71 -18.32 27.73
CA ALA A 452 -8.16 -18.07 26.35
C ALA A 452 -9.62 -17.57 26.33
N GLN A 453 -9.84 -16.34 26.79
CA GLN A 453 -10.96 -15.55 26.30
C GLN A 453 -10.43 -14.78 25.09
N ILE A 454 -10.80 -15.23 23.88
CA ILE A 454 -10.52 -14.48 22.65
C ILE A 454 -11.46 -13.27 22.65
N GLN A 455 -11.04 -12.22 23.35
CA GLN A 455 -11.68 -10.92 23.33
C GLN A 455 -10.93 -10.09 22.29
N PHE A 456 -11.45 -10.06 21.06
CA PHE A 456 -10.96 -9.13 20.05
C PHE A 456 -11.05 -7.71 20.62
N LEU A 457 -9.91 -7.04 20.67
CA LEU A 457 -9.58 -5.75 21.31
C LEU A 457 -10.30 -4.51 20.73
N ALA A 458 -11.58 -4.62 20.35
CA ALA A 458 -12.40 -3.48 19.92
C ALA A 458 -13.65 -3.39 20.77
N GLU A 459 -13.85 -2.23 21.42
CA GLU A 459 -15.12 -1.92 22.05
C GLU A 459 -16.22 -1.84 20.98
N PRO A 460 -17.43 -2.37 21.25
CA PRO A 460 -18.52 -2.26 20.29
C PRO A 460 -18.96 -0.80 20.16
N PHE A 461 -19.49 -0.43 18.99
CA PHE A 461 -20.15 0.86 18.82
C PHE A 461 -21.30 1.00 19.84
N HIS A 462 -21.29 2.06 20.65
CA HIS A 462 -22.33 2.27 21.65
C HIS A 462 -23.49 3.08 21.08
N ARG A 463 -24.47 2.39 20.50
CA ARG A 463 -25.71 3.04 20.07
C ARG A 463 -26.44 3.65 21.28
N MET A 464 -26.86 4.91 21.15
CA MET A 464 -27.68 5.60 22.15
C MET A 464 -29.01 4.87 22.37
N PHE A 465 -29.56 4.95 23.59
CA PHE A 465 -30.78 4.28 23.98
C PHE A 465 -31.65 5.16 24.88
N PHE A 466 -32.92 4.81 25.02
CA PHE A 466 -33.84 5.45 25.97
C PHE A 466 -34.06 4.52 27.16
N LEU A 467 -34.15 5.05 28.38
CA LEU A 467 -34.35 4.23 29.58
C LEU A 467 -35.78 3.71 29.73
N ASP A 468 -36.77 4.39 29.13
CA ASP A 468 -38.17 3.98 29.13
C ASP A 468 -38.50 2.90 28.08
N ASN A 469 -37.52 2.50 27.27
CA ASN A 469 -37.72 1.49 26.24
C ASN A 469 -37.85 0.08 26.85
N LEU A 470 -39.09 -0.43 26.87
CA LEU A 470 -39.43 -1.77 27.36
C LEU A 470 -38.68 -2.90 26.63
N SER A 471 -38.23 -2.70 25.39
CA SER A 471 -37.53 -3.74 24.62
C SER A 471 -36.12 -4.04 25.16
N ILE A 472 -35.55 -3.17 25.99
CA ILE A 472 -34.20 -3.31 26.57
C ILE A 472 -34.19 -3.39 28.12
N GLY A 473 -35.38 -3.50 28.71
CA GLY A 473 -35.61 -3.52 30.16
C GLY A 473 -35.77 -4.92 30.76
N TYR A 474 -35.45 -5.99 30.04
CA TYR A 474 -35.56 -7.35 30.58
C TYR A 474 -34.49 -7.63 31.65
N PRO A 475 -34.75 -8.55 32.60
CA PRO A 475 -33.78 -8.90 33.63
C PRO A 475 -32.58 -9.64 33.04
N HIS A 476 -31.39 -9.32 33.54
CA HIS A 476 -30.16 -10.02 33.17
C HIS A 476 -30.14 -11.46 33.71
N ALA A 477 -30.06 -12.44 32.81
CA ALA A 477 -30.01 -13.86 33.18
C ALA A 477 -28.65 -14.24 33.79
N GLN A 478 -28.63 -14.59 35.08
CA GLN A 478 -27.42 -15.00 35.81
C GLN A 478 -26.93 -16.41 35.43
N VAL A 479 -27.84 -17.29 35.02
CA VAL A 479 -27.55 -18.65 34.59
C VAL A 479 -28.07 -18.81 33.17
N GLU A 480 -27.14 -19.01 32.24
CA GLU A 480 -27.48 -19.24 30.84
C GLU A 480 -27.91 -20.69 30.63
N ARG A 481 -28.97 -20.92 29.85
CA ARG A 481 -29.39 -22.27 29.45
C ARG A 481 -28.31 -22.99 28.64
N VAL A 482 -27.64 -22.27 27.73
CA VAL A 482 -26.47 -22.74 27.00
C VAL A 482 -25.34 -21.74 27.17
N PRO A 483 -24.46 -21.94 28.17
CA PRO A 483 -23.27 -21.14 28.36
C PRO A 483 -22.26 -21.32 27.21
N VAL A 484 -21.38 -20.33 27.02
CA VAL A 484 -20.32 -20.35 25.99
C VAL A 484 -19.49 -21.65 25.98
N PRO A 485 -19.02 -22.21 27.12
CA PRO A 485 -18.31 -23.50 27.10
C PRO A 485 -19.15 -24.64 26.51
N TRP A 486 -20.44 -24.72 26.85
CA TRP A 486 -21.34 -25.75 26.33
C TRP A 486 -21.69 -25.54 24.87
N LEU A 487 -21.71 -24.30 24.39
CA LEU A 487 -21.80 -24.00 22.96
C LEU A 487 -20.64 -24.65 22.19
N PHE A 488 -19.39 -24.46 22.66
CA PHE A 488 -18.22 -25.09 22.04
C PHE A 488 -18.26 -26.61 22.09
N VAL A 489 -18.86 -27.20 23.13
CA VAL A 489 -19.05 -28.65 23.21
C VAL A 489 -20.11 -29.11 22.19
N TYR A 490 -21.32 -28.56 22.22
CA TYR A 490 -22.43 -29.03 21.40
C TYR A 490 -22.27 -28.74 19.91
N ALA A 491 -21.77 -27.55 19.55
CA ALA A 491 -21.63 -27.12 18.15
C ALA A 491 -20.20 -27.28 17.60
N GLY A 492 -19.21 -27.42 18.47
CA GLY A 492 -17.80 -27.63 18.11
C GLY A 492 -17.37 -29.10 18.25
N ALA A 493 -17.19 -29.53 19.50
CA ALA A 493 -16.59 -30.82 19.82
C ALA A 493 -17.44 -32.01 19.36
N VAL A 494 -18.76 -31.98 19.53
CA VAL A 494 -19.67 -33.07 19.14
C VAL A 494 -19.64 -33.30 17.62
N PRO A 495 -19.82 -32.29 16.75
CA PRO A 495 -19.66 -32.46 15.30
C PRO A 495 -18.29 -32.96 14.88
N LEU A 496 -17.21 -32.42 15.47
CA LEU A 496 -15.86 -32.87 15.17
C LEU A 496 -15.66 -34.35 15.53
N ALA A 497 -16.11 -34.77 16.71
CA ALA A 497 -16.05 -36.16 17.14
C ALA A 497 -16.82 -37.06 16.16
N MET A 498 -18.03 -36.66 15.74
CA MET A 498 -18.80 -37.41 14.74
C MET A 498 -18.07 -37.54 13.39
N LEU A 499 -17.43 -36.48 12.91
CA LEU A 499 -16.66 -36.50 11.66
C LEU A 499 -15.39 -37.36 11.78
N VAL A 500 -14.68 -37.29 12.91
CA VAL A 500 -13.49 -38.12 13.18
C VAL A 500 -13.88 -39.59 13.30
N THR A 501 -14.92 -39.91 14.07
CA THR A 501 -15.45 -41.28 14.17
C THR A 501 -15.88 -41.80 12.80
N TRP A 502 -16.56 -40.98 12.00
CA TRP A 502 -16.88 -41.35 10.61
C TRP A 502 -15.62 -41.64 9.78
N ALA A 503 -14.59 -40.79 9.84
CA ALA A 503 -13.36 -40.97 9.08
C ALA A 503 -12.62 -42.26 9.48
N LEU A 504 -12.61 -42.58 10.78
CA LEU A 504 -11.99 -43.79 11.32
C LEU A 504 -12.76 -45.07 10.94
N LEU A 505 -14.09 -45.04 10.97
CA LEU A 505 -14.95 -46.19 10.67
C LEU A 505 -15.08 -46.47 9.17
N VAL A 506 -15.29 -45.42 8.36
CA VAL A 506 -15.56 -45.56 6.92
C VAL A 506 -14.27 -45.62 6.08
N ARG A 507 -13.15 -45.11 6.61
CA ARG A 507 -11.84 -45.04 5.93
C ARG A 507 -11.92 -44.52 4.48
N PRO A 508 -12.48 -43.33 4.23
CA PRO A 508 -12.84 -42.83 2.91
C PRO A 508 -11.65 -42.35 2.02
N GLY A 509 -10.40 -42.62 2.42
CA GLY A 509 -9.18 -42.06 1.83
C GLY A 509 -8.73 -40.75 2.48
N SER A 510 -7.42 -40.47 2.43
CA SER A 510 -6.78 -39.31 3.10
C SER A 510 -7.36 -37.99 2.63
N HIS A 511 -7.53 -37.82 1.32
CA HIS A 511 -8.04 -36.60 0.72
C HIS A 511 -9.46 -36.28 1.21
N LYS A 512 -10.38 -37.25 1.15
CA LYS A 512 -11.78 -37.05 1.56
C LYS A 512 -11.90 -36.76 3.05
N ALA A 513 -11.13 -37.46 3.90
CA ALA A 513 -11.12 -37.19 5.34
C ALA A 513 -10.58 -35.79 5.66
N HIS A 514 -9.44 -35.42 5.06
CA HIS A 514 -8.79 -34.13 5.26
C HIS A 514 -9.72 -32.96 4.86
N VAL A 515 -10.25 -33.00 3.64
CA VAL A 515 -11.12 -31.95 3.11
C VAL A 515 -12.40 -31.80 3.93
N THR A 516 -12.98 -32.90 4.42
CA THR A 516 -14.18 -32.87 5.27
C THR A 516 -13.92 -32.09 6.56
N ILE A 517 -12.85 -32.45 7.28
CA ILE A 517 -12.50 -31.88 8.58
C ILE A 517 -12.02 -30.44 8.42
N LEU A 518 -11.18 -30.18 7.41
CA LEU A 518 -10.70 -28.83 7.10
C LEU A 518 -11.85 -27.88 6.75
N GLY A 519 -12.79 -28.31 5.90
CA GLY A 519 -13.96 -27.50 5.55
C GLY A 519 -14.84 -27.19 6.78
N TRP A 520 -14.94 -28.12 7.72
CA TRP A 520 -15.65 -27.86 8.98
C TRP A 520 -14.94 -26.79 9.83
N PHE A 521 -13.62 -26.88 10.00
CA PHE A 521 -12.84 -25.87 10.73
C PHE A 521 -12.95 -24.48 10.08
N ILE A 522 -12.83 -24.40 8.76
CA ILE A 522 -12.96 -23.15 8.00
C ILE A 522 -14.35 -22.55 8.21
N SER A 523 -15.42 -23.37 8.16
CA SER A 523 -16.78 -22.91 8.41
C SER A 523 -16.92 -22.24 9.77
N MET A 524 -16.40 -22.88 10.82
CA MET A 524 -16.50 -22.39 12.20
C MET A 524 -15.72 -21.10 12.41
N LEU A 525 -14.46 -21.06 11.99
CA LEU A 525 -13.60 -19.89 12.14
C LEU A 525 -14.14 -18.69 11.36
N LEU A 526 -14.56 -18.90 10.12
CA LEU A 526 -15.13 -17.85 9.28
C LEU A 526 -16.42 -17.28 9.88
N THR A 527 -17.27 -18.14 10.45
CA THR A 527 -18.52 -17.69 11.09
C THR A 527 -18.28 -16.89 12.36
N MET A 528 -17.36 -17.35 13.22
CA MET A 528 -16.98 -16.64 14.44
C MET A 528 -16.45 -15.25 14.08
N PHE A 529 -15.54 -15.19 13.12
CA PHE A 529 -14.95 -13.94 12.65
C PHE A 529 -16.01 -12.95 12.14
N ILE A 530 -16.84 -13.36 11.16
CA ILE A 530 -17.85 -12.47 10.56
C ILE A 530 -18.86 -12.01 11.63
N THR A 531 -19.27 -12.90 12.53
CA THR A 531 -20.22 -12.55 13.59
C THR A 531 -19.65 -11.51 14.54
N ASP A 532 -18.40 -11.66 14.97
CA ASP A 532 -17.79 -10.72 15.92
C ASP A 532 -17.54 -9.34 15.30
N VAL A 533 -17.15 -9.28 14.03
CA VAL A 533 -17.04 -8.00 13.29
C VAL A 533 -18.38 -7.29 13.22
N ILE A 534 -19.44 -7.98 12.79
CA ILE A 534 -20.77 -7.36 12.65
C ILE A 534 -21.30 -6.91 14.01
N LYS A 535 -21.09 -7.71 15.07
CA LYS A 535 -21.49 -7.33 16.44
C LYS A 535 -20.84 -6.05 16.91
N ASN A 536 -19.53 -5.90 16.69
CA ASN A 536 -18.79 -4.72 17.14
C ASN A 536 -19.15 -3.50 16.29
N ALA A 537 -19.36 -3.68 14.98
CA ALA A 537 -19.72 -2.60 14.06
C ALA A 537 -21.17 -2.10 14.27
N VAL A 538 -22.13 -3.00 14.49
CA VAL A 538 -23.55 -2.63 14.62
C VAL A 538 -23.88 -2.09 16.00
N GLY A 539 -23.30 -2.65 17.06
CA GLY A 539 -23.45 -2.07 18.39
C GLY A 539 -24.89 -2.07 18.93
N ARG A 540 -25.71 -3.05 18.53
CA ARG A 540 -27.13 -3.10 18.90
C ARG A 540 -27.29 -3.42 20.41
N PRO A 541 -28.05 -2.60 21.16
CA PRO A 541 -28.47 -2.90 22.54
C PRO A 541 -29.14 -4.27 22.68
N ARG A 542 -28.75 -5.03 23.70
CA ARG A 542 -29.42 -6.27 24.10
C ARG A 542 -30.75 -5.98 24.80
N PRO A 543 -31.69 -6.94 24.81
CA PRO A 543 -32.94 -6.81 25.56
C PRO A 543 -32.74 -6.68 27.08
N ASP A 544 -31.59 -7.07 27.61
CA ASP A 544 -31.20 -6.96 29.03
C ASP A 544 -30.22 -5.80 29.31
N LEU A 545 -30.09 -4.82 28.40
CA LEU A 545 -29.11 -3.74 28.52
C LEU A 545 -29.28 -2.91 29.80
N VAL A 546 -30.50 -2.50 30.15
CA VAL A 546 -30.74 -1.62 31.31
C VAL A 546 -30.31 -2.32 32.62
N ALA A 547 -30.56 -3.63 32.72
CA ALA A 547 -30.15 -4.43 33.88
C ALA A 547 -28.62 -4.56 34.01
N ARG A 548 -27.87 -4.53 32.90
CA ARG A 548 -26.40 -4.51 32.88
C ARG A 548 -25.84 -3.12 33.15
N CYS A 549 -26.44 -2.10 32.55
CA CYS A 549 -25.98 -0.72 32.60
C CYS A 549 -26.03 -0.14 34.02
N LYS A 550 -27.10 -0.45 34.79
CA LYS A 550 -27.36 0.15 36.11
C LYS A 550 -27.24 1.69 36.05
N PRO A 551 -28.22 2.38 35.42
CA PRO A 551 -28.10 3.82 35.17
C PRO A 551 -28.01 4.63 36.47
N ALA A 552 -27.27 5.73 36.45
CA ALA A 552 -27.09 6.62 37.60
C ALA A 552 -28.43 7.20 38.09
N PRO A 553 -28.61 7.40 39.41
CA PRO A 553 -29.83 8.00 39.97
C PRO A 553 -30.07 9.41 39.39
N GLY A 554 -31.28 9.65 38.87
CA GLY A 554 -31.66 10.96 38.29
C GLY A 554 -31.48 11.08 36.78
N THR A 555 -31.08 10.01 36.07
CA THR A 555 -30.97 10.00 34.60
C THR A 555 -32.35 10.18 33.94
N PRO A 556 -32.50 11.08 32.94
CA PRO A 556 -33.79 11.34 32.28
C PRO A 556 -34.28 10.11 31.49
N ALA A 557 -35.53 9.70 31.73
CA ALA A 557 -36.08 8.47 31.15
C ALA A 557 -36.44 8.57 29.65
N HIS A 558 -36.95 9.73 29.23
CA HIS A 558 -37.50 9.99 27.89
C HIS A 558 -36.53 10.73 26.96
N GLN A 559 -35.21 10.60 27.19
CA GLN A 559 -34.17 11.21 26.36
C GLN A 559 -33.18 10.16 25.90
N LEU A 560 -32.59 10.36 24.71
CA LEU A 560 -31.47 9.55 24.24
C LEU A 560 -30.27 9.76 25.14
N VAL A 561 -29.83 8.69 25.79
CA VAL A 561 -28.64 8.66 26.65
C VAL A 561 -27.54 7.79 26.03
N THR A 562 -26.29 8.17 26.32
CA THR A 562 -25.10 7.40 25.97
C THR A 562 -24.78 6.38 27.07
N TYR A 563 -23.80 5.50 26.82
CA TYR A 563 -23.36 4.50 27.82
C TYR A 563 -22.74 5.13 29.09
N GLU A 564 -22.39 6.41 29.08
CA GLU A 564 -21.76 7.13 30.20
C GLU A 564 -22.65 7.21 31.44
N VAL A 565 -23.97 7.02 31.28
CA VAL A 565 -24.92 7.00 32.41
C VAL A 565 -24.85 5.72 33.22
N CYS A 566 -24.17 4.68 32.72
CA CYS A 566 -24.08 3.37 33.35
C CYS A 566 -23.09 3.36 34.52
N THR A 567 -23.47 2.79 35.66
CA THR A 567 -22.61 2.68 36.85
C THR A 567 -21.96 1.31 37.02
N GLU A 568 -22.13 0.39 36.07
CA GLU A 568 -21.51 -0.94 36.11
C GLU A 568 -19.99 -0.84 36.00
N THR A 569 -19.28 -1.52 36.92
CA THR A 569 -17.82 -1.49 37.01
C THR A 569 -17.15 -2.57 36.18
N ASP A 570 -17.87 -3.65 35.86
CA ASP A 570 -17.33 -4.73 35.04
C ASP A 570 -17.41 -4.37 33.55
N HIS A 571 -16.25 -4.09 32.96
CA HIS A 571 -16.09 -3.75 31.55
C HIS A 571 -16.68 -4.82 30.62
N HIS A 572 -16.47 -6.10 30.91
CA HIS A 572 -16.96 -7.17 30.05
C HIS A 572 -18.50 -7.25 30.09
N ILE A 573 -19.10 -7.12 31.27
CA ILE A 573 -20.57 -7.16 31.43
C ILE A 573 -21.23 -5.97 30.74
N LEU A 574 -20.67 -4.77 30.92
CA LEU A 574 -21.18 -3.53 30.35
C LEU A 574 -21.10 -3.56 28.82
N HIS A 575 -19.92 -3.77 28.26
CA HIS A 575 -19.72 -3.73 26.80
C HIS A 575 -20.40 -4.90 26.09
N ASP A 576 -20.59 -6.07 26.72
CA ASP A 576 -21.42 -7.13 26.14
C ASP A 576 -22.88 -6.68 25.91
N GLY A 577 -23.36 -5.66 26.63
CA GLY A 577 -24.69 -5.07 26.47
C GLY A 577 -24.99 -4.51 25.07
N TRP A 578 -23.98 -4.12 24.28
CA TRP A 578 -24.14 -3.60 22.91
C TRP A 578 -23.83 -4.64 21.82
N ARG A 579 -23.65 -5.91 22.19
CA ARG A 579 -23.28 -6.99 21.25
C ARG A 579 -24.46 -7.93 20.96
N SER A 580 -25.65 -7.36 20.68
CA SER A 580 -26.86 -8.16 20.39
C SER A 580 -26.93 -8.68 18.95
N PHE A 581 -26.62 -7.88 17.94
CA PHE A 581 -26.83 -8.27 16.54
C PHE A 581 -25.52 -8.57 15.79
N PRO A 582 -25.40 -9.69 15.07
CA PRO A 582 -26.26 -10.89 15.11
C PRO A 582 -25.91 -11.80 16.31
N SER A 583 -26.75 -12.78 16.62
CA SER A 583 -26.49 -13.70 17.73
C SER A 583 -25.35 -14.67 17.42
N GLY A 584 -24.27 -14.60 18.22
CA GLY A 584 -23.09 -15.47 18.07
C GLY A 584 -23.33 -16.94 18.41
N HIS A 585 -24.21 -17.24 19.38
CA HIS A 585 -24.59 -18.63 19.67
C HIS A 585 -25.38 -19.24 18.51
N SER A 586 -26.24 -18.44 17.88
CA SER A 586 -27.02 -18.85 16.72
C SER A 586 -26.12 -19.10 15.51
N SER A 587 -25.27 -18.14 15.14
CA SER A 587 -24.38 -18.31 13.97
C SER A 587 -23.37 -19.44 14.16
N PHE A 588 -22.73 -19.54 15.31
CA PHE A 588 -21.77 -20.60 15.61
C PHE A 588 -22.42 -21.99 15.57
N SER A 589 -23.61 -22.15 16.16
CA SER A 589 -24.33 -23.42 16.16
C SER A 589 -24.77 -23.84 14.75
N PHE A 590 -25.35 -22.92 13.96
CA PHE A 590 -25.74 -23.20 12.58
C PHE A 590 -24.56 -23.41 11.65
N SER A 591 -23.37 -22.91 11.97
CA SER A 591 -22.15 -23.22 11.21
C SER A 591 -21.67 -24.65 11.44
N GLY A 592 -21.46 -25.03 12.71
CA GLY A 592 -20.87 -26.34 13.05
C GLY A 592 -21.83 -27.50 12.82
N LEU A 593 -23.05 -27.39 13.35
CA LEU A 593 -24.09 -28.40 13.17
C LEU A 593 -24.70 -28.33 11.77
N GLY A 594 -24.74 -27.15 11.14
CA GLY A 594 -25.20 -27.03 9.74
C GLY A 594 -24.25 -27.66 8.75
N TYR A 595 -22.93 -27.50 8.93
CA TYR A 595 -21.95 -28.23 8.12
C TYR A 595 -22.10 -29.74 8.29
N LEU A 596 -22.27 -30.21 9.53
CA LEU A 596 -22.54 -31.63 9.81
C LEU A 596 -23.84 -32.12 9.14
N ALA A 597 -24.92 -31.33 9.19
CA ALA A 597 -26.18 -31.65 8.54
C ALA A 597 -26.03 -31.77 7.02
N LEU A 598 -25.33 -30.83 6.38
CA LEU A 598 -25.03 -30.88 4.94
C LEU A 598 -24.18 -32.11 4.59
N PHE A 599 -23.19 -32.41 5.42
CA PHE A 599 -22.34 -33.58 5.26
C PHE A 599 -23.14 -34.90 5.34
N ILE A 600 -23.97 -35.07 6.37
CA ILE A 600 -24.85 -36.24 6.53
C ILE A 600 -25.83 -36.32 5.35
N ALA A 601 -26.42 -35.20 4.94
CA ALA A 601 -27.33 -35.15 3.80
C ALA A 601 -26.67 -35.65 2.49
N GLY A 602 -25.41 -35.28 2.28
CA GLY A 602 -24.59 -35.76 1.17
C GLY A 602 -24.30 -37.25 1.26
N GLN A 603 -23.82 -37.75 2.42
CA GLN A 603 -23.51 -39.18 2.58
C GLN A 603 -24.76 -40.06 2.45
N CYS A 604 -25.91 -39.62 2.99
CA CYS A 604 -27.17 -40.36 2.94
C CYS A 604 -27.96 -40.17 1.64
N HIS A 605 -27.49 -39.31 0.72
CA HIS A 605 -28.13 -39.00 -0.56
C HIS A 605 -29.61 -38.59 -0.41
N VAL A 606 -29.88 -37.68 0.54
CA VAL A 606 -31.23 -37.29 0.98
C VAL A 606 -32.11 -36.75 -0.15
N TYR A 607 -31.51 -36.13 -1.17
CA TYR A 607 -32.25 -35.51 -2.29
C TYR A 607 -32.54 -36.45 -3.48
N ARG A 608 -32.28 -37.76 -3.34
CA ARG A 608 -32.66 -38.72 -4.40
C ARG A 608 -34.16 -39.03 -4.37
N PRO A 609 -34.81 -39.23 -5.53
CA PRO A 609 -36.19 -39.70 -5.56
C PRO A 609 -36.27 -41.05 -4.83
N ARG A 610 -37.15 -41.13 -3.80
CA ARG A 610 -37.33 -42.26 -2.87
C ARG A 610 -36.33 -42.38 -1.70
N ALA A 611 -35.68 -41.29 -1.27
CA ALA A 611 -34.96 -41.31 0.00
C ALA A 611 -35.92 -41.60 1.18
N GLY A 612 -35.57 -42.57 2.03
CA GLY A 612 -36.39 -42.93 3.19
C GLY A 612 -36.38 -41.85 4.27
N LEU A 613 -37.52 -41.66 4.95
CA LEU A 613 -37.73 -40.64 5.98
C LEU A 613 -36.64 -40.63 7.07
N ALA A 614 -36.18 -41.81 7.51
CA ALA A 614 -35.14 -41.92 8.53
C ALA A 614 -33.81 -41.22 8.14
N ARG A 615 -33.44 -41.22 6.86
CA ARG A 615 -32.24 -40.54 6.37
C ARG A 615 -32.39 -39.02 6.37
N VAL A 616 -33.59 -38.54 6.05
CA VAL A 616 -33.95 -37.12 6.09
C VAL A 616 -33.88 -36.63 7.54
N LEU A 617 -34.51 -37.36 8.47
CA LEU A 617 -34.51 -37.01 9.89
C LEU A 617 -33.10 -37.02 10.49
N LEU A 618 -32.26 -37.98 10.11
CA LEU A 618 -30.86 -38.03 10.54
C LEU A 618 -30.08 -36.78 10.08
N ALA A 619 -30.31 -36.30 8.86
CA ALA A 619 -29.68 -35.09 8.35
C ALA A 619 -30.23 -33.80 8.98
N LEU A 620 -31.49 -33.80 9.41
CA LEU A 620 -32.13 -32.64 10.07
C LEU A 620 -31.85 -32.55 11.58
N ALA A 621 -31.51 -33.65 12.24
CA ALA A 621 -31.28 -33.69 13.68
C ALA A 621 -30.22 -32.66 14.17
N PRO A 622 -29.05 -32.48 13.50
CA PRO A 622 -28.11 -31.43 13.90
C PRO A 622 -28.70 -30.01 13.78
N LEU A 623 -29.54 -29.76 12.77
CA LEU A 623 -30.21 -28.45 12.60
C LEU A 623 -31.23 -28.19 13.69
N LEU A 624 -31.94 -29.21 14.15
CA LEU A 624 -32.82 -29.09 15.31
C LEU A 624 -32.01 -28.74 16.57
N GLY A 625 -30.85 -29.37 16.77
CA GLY A 625 -29.93 -29.02 17.85
C GLY A 625 -29.45 -27.56 17.79
N ALA A 626 -29.09 -27.09 16.59
CA ALA A 626 -28.71 -25.68 16.37
C ALA A 626 -29.88 -24.73 16.66
N ALA A 627 -31.10 -25.08 16.23
CA ALA A 627 -32.30 -24.29 16.50
C ALA A 627 -32.61 -24.21 18.01
N LEU A 628 -32.46 -25.29 18.76
CA LEU A 628 -32.66 -25.28 20.22
C LEU A 628 -31.63 -24.39 20.94
N ILE A 629 -30.36 -24.45 20.52
CA ILE A 629 -29.31 -23.54 21.04
C ILE A 629 -29.67 -22.08 20.72
N ALA A 630 -30.14 -21.81 19.49
CA ALA A 630 -30.53 -20.49 19.05
C ALA A 630 -31.74 -19.95 19.85
N ILE A 631 -32.78 -20.75 20.04
CA ILE A 631 -33.99 -20.41 20.83
C ILE A 631 -33.63 -20.10 22.29
N SER A 632 -32.68 -20.82 22.87
CA SER A 632 -32.22 -20.58 24.25
C SER A 632 -31.70 -19.16 24.49
N ARG A 633 -31.37 -18.40 23.44
CA ARG A 633 -30.94 -16.99 23.54
C ARG A 633 -32.10 -16.01 23.67
N CYS A 634 -33.23 -16.34 23.06
CA CYS A 634 -34.48 -15.60 23.26
C CYS A 634 -35.05 -15.88 24.66
N GLU A 635 -34.98 -17.15 25.11
CA GLU A 635 -35.49 -17.55 26.44
C GLU A 635 -34.68 -16.95 27.61
N ASP A 636 -33.41 -16.59 27.37
CA ASP A 636 -32.54 -15.91 28.33
C ASP A 636 -32.60 -14.38 28.19
N TYR A 637 -33.50 -13.84 27.36
CA TYR A 637 -33.67 -12.40 27.09
C TYR A 637 -32.38 -11.68 26.66
N ARG A 638 -31.44 -12.38 25.99
CA ARG A 638 -30.17 -11.79 25.53
C ARG A 638 -30.20 -11.31 24.09
N HIS A 639 -31.18 -11.77 23.32
CA HIS A 639 -31.30 -11.50 21.89
C HIS A 639 -32.76 -11.44 21.46
N ASP A 640 -33.06 -10.56 20.52
CA ASP A 640 -34.35 -10.56 19.82
C ASP A 640 -34.40 -11.68 18.78
N VAL A 641 -35.62 -12.03 18.34
CA VAL A 641 -35.87 -13.03 17.28
C VAL A 641 -35.10 -12.70 16.00
N TYR A 642 -34.96 -11.42 15.66
CA TYR A 642 -34.19 -10.98 14.49
C TYR A 642 -32.70 -11.29 14.60
N ASP A 643 -32.11 -11.05 15.79
CA ASP A 643 -30.68 -11.29 16.03
C ASP A 643 -30.36 -12.78 15.90
N VAL A 644 -31.26 -13.63 16.43
CA VAL A 644 -31.14 -15.09 16.36
C VAL A 644 -31.36 -15.58 14.94
N SER A 645 -32.37 -15.09 14.23
CA SER A 645 -32.70 -15.51 12.87
C SER A 645 -31.60 -15.14 11.87
N VAL A 646 -31.09 -13.90 11.92
CA VAL A 646 -29.97 -13.47 11.07
C VAL A 646 -28.70 -14.23 11.42
N GLY A 647 -28.44 -14.49 12.70
CA GLY A 647 -27.35 -15.36 13.13
C GLY A 647 -27.46 -16.76 12.51
N SER A 648 -28.64 -17.38 12.53
CA SER A 648 -28.86 -18.71 11.96
C SER A 648 -28.62 -18.73 10.45
N VAL A 649 -29.15 -17.73 9.73
CA VAL A 649 -28.97 -17.58 8.28
C VAL A 649 -27.50 -17.38 7.94
N LEU A 650 -26.79 -16.52 8.68
CA LEU A 650 -25.36 -16.29 8.50
C LEU A 650 -24.54 -17.58 8.68
N GLY A 651 -24.75 -18.29 9.79
CA GLY A 651 -24.05 -19.53 10.07
C GLY A 651 -24.32 -20.61 9.03
N MET A 652 -25.59 -20.76 8.62
CA MET A 652 -25.99 -21.70 7.57
C MET A 652 -25.41 -21.31 6.20
N ALA A 653 -25.38 -20.03 5.85
CA ALA A 653 -24.82 -19.55 4.59
C ALA A 653 -23.31 -19.84 4.51
N VAL A 654 -22.57 -19.59 5.60
CA VAL A 654 -21.14 -19.90 5.69
C VAL A 654 -20.90 -21.41 5.62
N ALA A 655 -21.68 -22.22 6.34
CA ALA A 655 -21.59 -23.68 6.26
C ALA A 655 -21.89 -24.19 4.85
N HIS A 656 -22.92 -23.66 4.20
CA HIS A 656 -23.27 -24.00 2.83
C HIS A 656 -22.16 -23.63 1.85
N TYR A 657 -21.65 -22.40 1.92
CA TYR A 657 -20.58 -21.92 1.06
C TYR A 657 -19.32 -22.78 1.20
N THR A 658 -18.86 -23.00 2.44
CA THR A 658 -17.66 -23.80 2.71
C THR A 658 -17.86 -25.26 2.31
N TYR A 659 -19.04 -25.84 2.55
CA TYR A 659 -19.35 -27.19 2.08
C TYR A 659 -19.31 -27.28 0.55
N ARG A 660 -19.92 -26.32 -0.16
CA ARG A 660 -19.99 -26.29 -1.63
C ARG A 660 -18.64 -26.07 -2.31
N ARG A 661 -17.68 -25.45 -1.61
CA ARG A 661 -16.30 -25.32 -2.07
C ARG A 661 -15.62 -26.69 -2.25
N TYR A 662 -15.99 -27.65 -1.43
CA TYR A 662 -15.35 -28.97 -1.39
C TYR A 662 -16.23 -30.10 -1.93
N TYR A 663 -17.54 -29.96 -1.87
CA TYR A 663 -18.51 -30.97 -2.29
C TYR A 663 -19.45 -30.47 -3.38
N PRO A 664 -19.86 -31.33 -4.34
CA PRO A 664 -20.90 -31.03 -5.31
C PRO A 664 -22.27 -30.70 -4.69
N PRO A 665 -23.22 -30.14 -5.46
CA PRO A 665 -24.56 -29.87 -4.95
C PRO A 665 -25.21 -31.15 -4.41
N LEU A 666 -26.02 -31.06 -3.36
CA LEU A 666 -26.66 -32.24 -2.74
C LEU A 666 -27.58 -33.02 -3.68
N ARG A 667 -28.06 -32.40 -4.77
CA ARG A 667 -28.83 -33.03 -5.84
C ARG A 667 -27.97 -33.83 -6.84
N ASN A 668 -26.66 -33.58 -6.88
CA ASN A 668 -25.76 -34.27 -7.78
C ASN A 668 -25.64 -35.76 -7.39
N ARG A 669 -25.48 -36.65 -8.36
CA ARG A 669 -25.31 -38.09 -8.15
C ARG A 669 -24.09 -38.40 -7.29
N GLN A 670 -23.06 -37.57 -7.37
CA GLN A 670 -21.78 -37.67 -6.65
C GLN A 670 -21.69 -36.73 -5.44
N CYS A 671 -22.81 -36.35 -4.82
CA CYS A 671 -22.81 -35.41 -3.68
C CYS A 671 -22.06 -35.92 -2.43
N ALA A 672 -21.82 -37.24 -2.30
CA ALA A 672 -21.07 -37.82 -1.20
C ALA A 672 -19.55 -37.75 -1.36
N THR A 673 -19.04 -37.41 -2.55
CA THR A 673 -17.61 -37.38 -2.89
C THR A 673 -17.14 -35.95 -3.10
N PRO A 674 -16.03 -35.51 -2.47
CA PRO A 674 -15.49 -34.19 -2.69
C PRO A 674 -14.87 -34.07 -4.10
N TYR A 675 -14.67 -32.84 -4.56
CA TYR A 675 -13.92 -32.55 -5.80
C TYR A 675 -12.50 -33.13 -5.73
N PRO A 676 -11.87 -33.51 -6.86
CA PRO A 676 -10.51 -34.04 -6.87
C PRO A 676 -9.49 -33.00 -6.38
N SER A 677 -8.36 -33.46 -5.85
CA SER A 677 -7.24 -32.58 -5.51
C SER A 677 -6.64 -31.99 -6.78
N PRO A 678 -6.29 -30.69 -6.82
CA PRO A 678 -5.51 -30.12 -7.93
C PRO A 678 -4.17 -30.85 -8.18
N ALA A 679 -3.64 -31.55 -7.17
CA ALA A 679 -2.44 -32.37 -7.30
C ALA A 679 -2.67 -33.71 -8.04
N ASP A 680 -3.92 -34.18 -8.10
CA ASP A 680 -4.30 -35.43 -8.79
C ASP A 680 -4.62 -35.18 -10.28
N GLU A 681 -4.79 -33.93 -10.72
CA GLU A 681 -4.93 -33.53 -12.14
C GLU A 681 -3.56 -33.52 -12.88
N LYS A 682 -2.72 -34.54 -12.65
CA LYS A 682 -1.55 -34.79 -13.52
C LYS A 682 -1.97 -35.55 -14.77
N GLY A 683 -2.55 -34.79 -15.70
CA GLY A 683 -2.48 -35.03 -17.14
C GLY A 683 -1.49 -34.07 -17.82
N TRP A 684 -0.36 -33.76 -17.18
CA TRP A 684 0.77 -33.16 -17.90
C TRP A 684 1.38 -34.26 -18.76
N ALA A 685 0.87 -34.40 -19.99
CA ALA A 685 1.63 -35.05 -21.03
C ALA A 685 2.98 -34.33 -21.10
N LYS A 686 4.04 -35.10 -20.91
CA LYS A 686 5.42 -34.64 -21.05
C LYS A 686 5.59 -34.18 -22.50
N VAL A 687 5.40 -32.88 -22.78
CA VAL A 687 5.81 -32.30 -24.06
C VAL A 687 7.32 -32.46 -24.09
N LYS A 688 7.74 -33.40 -24.92
CA LYS A 688 9.12 -33.77 -25.12
C LYS A 688 9.69 -32.75 -26.12
N GLY A 689 10.48 -31.81 -25.59
CA GLY A 689 11.49 -31.05 -26.33
C GLY A 689 11.03 -29.73 -26.97
N ASP A 690 11.13 -28.63 -26.22
CA ASP A 690 11.28 -27.27 -26.77
C ASP A 690 12.64 -26.64 -26.39
N GLU A 691 13.56 -27.38 -25.75
CA GLU A 691 14.95 -26.93 -25.53
C GLU A 691 15.83 -27.08 -26.79
N GLU A 692 15.36 -27.73 -27.85
CA GLU A 692 16.04 -27.80 -29.15
C GLU A 692 15.60 -26.71 -30.14
N ALA A 693 14.47 -26.02 -29.90
CA ALA A 693 14.00 -24.94 -30.77
C ALA A 693 14.67 -23.58 -30.47
N LEU A 694 15.24 -23.42 -29.27
CA LEU A 694 15.91 -22.18 -28.83
C LEU A 694 17.43 -22.15 -29.14
N ARG A 695 18.02 -23.24 -29.63
CA ARG A 695 19.42 -23.28 -30.07
C ARG A 695 19.64 -22.99 -31.56
N GLY A 696 18.57 -22.85 -32.35
CA GLY A 696 18.67 -22.61 -33.80
C GLY A 696 18.55 -21.14 -34.24
N VAL A 697 18.38 -20.19 -33.31
CA VAL A 697 18.13 -18.77 -33.62
C VAL A 697 19.28 -17.86 -33.14
N ALA A 698 20.36 -18.45 -32.62
CA ALA A 698 21.52 -17.73 -32.09
C ALA A 698 22.75 -17.70 -33.03
N ASP A 699 22.62 -18.24 -34.25
CA ASP A 699 23.66 -18.12 -35.29
C ASP A 699 23.11 -17.29 -36.46
N PHE A 700 23.17 -15.96 -36.33
CA PHE A 700 23.37 -15.11 -37.49
C PHE A 700 24.27 -13.94 -37.05
N GLU A 701 25.52 -14.06 -37.46
CA GLU A 701 26.64 -13.16 -37.18
C GLU A 701 26.34 -11.72 -37.63
N LEU A 702 26.70 -10.78 -36.76
CA LEU A 702 27.13 -9.44 -37.14
C LEU A 702 28.63 -9.54 -37.44
N ASP A 703 28.97 -9.42 -38.72
CA ASP A 703 30.20 -8.88 -39.31
C ASP A 703 29.91 -9.00 -40.82
N GLU A 704 30.06 -8.00 -41.69
CA GLU A 704 31.17 -7.07 -41.85
C GLU A 704 30.81 -6.16 -43.05
N PHE A 705 31.46 -4.99 -43.13
CA PHE A 705 31.69 -4.13 -44.31
C PHE A 705 30.78 -2.94 -44.65
N SER A 706 31.35 -1.79 -44.29
CA SER A 706 31.45 -0.53 -45.03
C SER A 706 31.63 -0.65 -46.56
N GLU A 707 31.05 0.33 -47.26
CA GLU A 707 31.57 1.05 -48.45
C GLU A 707 32.38 0.26 -49.51
N ASP A 708 31.77 -0.01 -50.68
CA ASP A 708 32.06 0.73 -51.93
C ASP A 708 31.56 0.03 -53.21
N GLU A 709 31.09 0.88 -54.13
CA GLU A 709 31.15 0.86 -55.60
C GLU A 709 30.65 -0.33 -56.48
N GLU A 710 29.83 0.10 -57.45
CA GLU A 710 29.75 -0.35 -58.86
C GLU A 710 29.56 -1.84 -59.20
N ARG A 711 28.45 -2.15 -59.90
CA ARG A 711 28.40 -2.35 -61.36
C ARG A 711 27.36 -3.42 -61.81
N GLU A 712 26.50 -2.97 -62.72
CA GLU A 712 25.86 -3.67 -63.87
C GLU A 712 25.00 -4.95 -63.71
N SER A 713 23.69 -4.72 -63.89
CA SER A 713 22.87 -5.20 -65.03
C SER A 713 22.19 -6.60 -65.03
N ARG A 714 20.84 -6.53 -64.90
CA ARG A 714 19.78 -7.22 -65.68
C ARG A 714 19.65 -8.78 -65.60
N PRO A 715 18.51 -9.37 -66.03
CA PRO A 715 17.28 -9.49 -65.24
C PRO A 715 16.82 -10.95 -65.08
N LEU A 716 16.05 -11.24 -64.02
CA LEU A 716 15.40 -12.53 -63.82
C LEU A 716 14.11 -12.62 -64.63
N ASN A 717 14.03 -13.64 -65.47
CA ASN A 717 12.82 -14.06 -66.13
C ASN A 717 12.32 -15.36 -65.49
N GLY A 718 11.05 -15.38 -65.11
CA GLY A 718 10.19 -16.56 -65.25
C GLY A 718 10.19 -17.59 -64.12
N ARG A 719 9.18 -17.47 -63.27
CA ARG A 719 8.15 -18.49 -62.96
C ARG A 719 8.59 -19.98 -63.06
N ARG A 720 8.33 -20.70 -61.98
CA ARG A 720 7.08 -21.46 -61.83
C ARG A 720 6.75 -21.76 -60.38
#